data_AF-A0A3D4Y3H2-F1
#
_entry.id   AF-A0A3D4Y3H2-F1
#
_cell.length_a   1.000
_cell.length_b   1.000
_cell.length_c   1.000
_cell.angle_alpha   90.00
_cell.angle_beta   90.00
_cell.angle_gamma   90.00
#
_symmetry.space_group_name_H-M   'P 1'
#
loop_
_entity.id
_entity.type
_entity.pdbx_description
1 polymer ?
#
loop_
_entity_poly.entity_id
_entity_poly.type
_entity_poly.pdbx_seq_one_letter_code
_entity_poly.pdbx_strand_id
1 'polypeptide(L)'
;MGGFFMGTELNQALVQQALSFAPEITEERQAVKVWEDGTVEFYLYAPTAETVEVAGVGGYFDAAPLALLPDGNGGFYRKIENFPRGMHYYHWFVDGVKLFHPKAGFSYGCFETINTFEVPERGAEFYYLKEVPHGTVHLAKYASGVNGHLKECYVYTPYGSQKDPSRRYPVLYLQHGVGENETGWIWQGKLNYIMDNLIAEHKCREMIVVMSCDYAFIEGEEAVFFPGDFDRELMEDLIPYVETHFPVKRGRNYRALAGLSLGSALAARSVCRHRDKFSALGMFSGVSLYDAERICTDEAEKPDVVFFSCGSREEEISRGIEDICKKMRESETLCVKKVYEGYHEWHVWRKSLRDFVPLLFCGAETVEETASACCMERRLDEKQLSVQSMEEQMLFFDPVHRQIRFETDAQGRPAGKYPKTIPGVKVCSDGTAEFYLEAPGAARVDVRLKEKHEILAALTEQQPGIWRGKIGGLSAGYHEVHFIVNGVETIHPEVPAGYAGYNGQGSFACNYFEIPEPEFCYPQLANVPHGMLHMEWYREEENGGYRLCYVYTPAGYEKHAKQRYPVLIVESFRWESECVWIHQGKIANMADRLIAEGKMTEMILVMQKCSKRKEARIPEEIIQKYRVIPGEEHRAMIKAQDGSDWTSRRHQLAEQLKNSFR
;
A
#
# COMPACT_ATOMS: atom_id res chain seq x y z
N MET A 1 -8.64 -51.90 43.47
CA MET A 1 -8.01 -50.83 42.67
C MET A 1 -8.55 -50.95 41.26
N GLY A 2 -9.43 -50.05 40.85
CA GLY A 2 -10.05 -50.08 39.53
C GLY A 2 -11.08 -48.98 39.44
N GLY A 3 -10.66 -47.81 38.95
CA GLY A 3 -11.52 -46.65 38.81
C GLY A 3 -10.97 -45.68 37.77
N PHE A 4 -11.86 -45.27 36.88
CA PHE A 4 -11.85 -44.05 36.07
C PHE A 4 -10.90 -43.95 34.86
N PHE A 5 -11.39 -44.38 33.70
CA PHE A 5 -11.08 -43.81 32.37
C PHE A 5 -12.33 -43.92 31.48
N MET A 6 -13.26 -42.96 31.58
CA MET A 6 -14.41 -42.84 30.68
C MET A 6 -14.90 -41.37 30.53
N GLY A 7 -14.00 -40.39 30.74
CA GLY A 7 -14.36 -38.96 30.74
C GLY A 7 -13.83 -38.14 29.54
N THR A 8 -12.88 -38.69 28.77
CA THR A 8 -12.16 -37.92 27.71
C THR A 8 -12.69 -38.20 26.30
N GLU A 9 -13.14 -39.42 26.01
CA GLU A 9 -13.63 -39.79 24.66
C GLU A 9 -15.04 -39.25 24.35
N LEU A 10 -15.92 -39.13 25.35
CA LEU A 10 -17.27 -38.59 25.15
C LEU A 10 -17.26 -37.08 24.82
N ASN A 11 -16.28 -36.33 25.32
CA ASN A 11 -16.15 -34.89 25.05
C ASN A 11 -15.57 -34.61 23.66
N GLN A 12 -14.64 -35.42 23.15
CA GLN A 12 -14.14 -35.28 21.78
C GLN A 12 -15.20 -35.66 20.74
N ALA A 13 -16.03 -36.67 21.01
CA ALA A 13 -17.13 -37.04 20.14
C ALA A 13 -18.22 -35.95 20.08
N LEU A 14 -18.56 -35.31 21.21
CA LEU A 14 -19.51 -34.19 21.25
C LEU A 14 -18.98 -32.93 20.57
N VAL A 15 -17.67 -32.65 20.65
CA VAL A 15 -17.03 -31.53 19.93
C VAL A 15 -16.94 -31.81 18.43
N GLN A 16 -16.62 -33.05 18.00
CA GLN A 16 -16.70 -33.44 16.59
C GLN A 16 -18.13 -33.41 16.04
N GLN A 17 -19.12 -33.79 16.87
CA GLN A 17 -20.53 -33.74 16.48
C GLN A 17 -21.07 -32.30 16.45
N ALA A 18 -20.58 -31.40 17.31
CA ALA A 18 -20.86 -29.96 17.20
C ALA A 18 -20.22 -29.33 15.96
N LEU A 19 -19.05 -29.81 15.53
CA LEU A 19 -18.39 -29.39 14.28
C LEU A 19 -19.08 -29.97 13.03
N SER A 20 -19.81 -31.08 13.15
CA SER A 20 -20.54 -31.73 12.05
C SER A 20 -21.95 -31.19 11.80
N PHE A 21 -22.43 -30.26 12.64
CA PHE A 21 -23.74 -29.59 12.50
C PHE A 21 -23.62 -28.08 12.30
N ALA A 22 -22.46 -27.59 11.86
CA ALA A 22 -22.44 -26.33 11.14
C ALA A 22 -23.25 -26.58 9.85
N PRO A 23 -24.38 -25.89 9.60
CA PRO A 23 -25.04 -25.99 8.31
C PRO A 23 -23.98 -25.72 7.24
N GLU A 24 -24.01 -26.48 6.15
CA GLU A 24 -23.28 -26.09 4.94
C GLU A 24 -23.76 -24.66 4.60
N ILE A 25 -23.00 -23.65 5.03
CA ILE A 25 -23.20 -22.28 4.61
C ILE A 25 -22.76 -22.29 3.15
N THR A 26 -23.70 -22.58 2.26
CA THR A 26 -23.45 -22.74 0.83
C THR A 26 -23.08 -21.44 0.13
N GLU A 27 -23.19 -20.28 0.80
CA GLU A 27 -22.60 -19.01 0.39
C GLU A 27 -22.15 -18.22 1.63
N GLU A 28 -20.84 -18.03 1.81
CA GLU A 28 -20.31 -17.16 2.86
C GLU A 28 -20.74 -15.71 2.59
N ARG A 29 -21.52 -15.12 3.51
CA ARG A 29 -21.97 -13.73 3.41
C ARG A 29 -20.76 -12.79 3.44
N GLN A 30 -20.73 -11.84 2.50
CA GLN A 30 -19.67 -10.84 2.43
C GLN A 30 -19.73 -9.89 3.63
N ALA A 31 -18.56 -9.53 4.17
CA ALA A 31 -18.46 -8.59 5.29
C ALA A 31 -19.09 -7.23 4.97
N VAL A 32 -18.89 -6.76 3.72
CA VAL A 32 -19.57 -5.60 3.16
C VAL A 32 -20.03 -5.94 1.75
N LYS A 33 -21.31 -5.68 1.49
CA LYS A 33 -21.90 -5.78 0.15
C LYS A 33 -22.48 -4.44 -0.26
N VAL A 34 -22.01 -3.91 -1.38
CA VAL A 34 -22.54 -2.69 -2.01
C VAL A 34 -23.47 -3.10 -3.15
N TRP A 35 -24.74 -2.71 -3.06
CA TRP A 35 -25.77 -3.00 -4.05
C TRP A 35 -25.78 -1.94 -5.15
N GLU A 36 -26.34 -2.26 -6.32
CA GLU A 36 -26.38 -1.36 -7.49
C GLU A 36 -27.13 -0.06 -7.24
N ASP A 37 -28.11 -0.07 -6.32
CA ASP A 37 -28.89 1.10 -5.91
C ASP A 37 -28.16 2.00 -4.89
N GLY A 38 -26.93 1.64 -4.49
CA GLY A 38 -26.15 2.35 -3.48
C GLY A 38 -26.46 1.95 -2.04
N THR A 39 -27.30 0.93 -1.82
CA THR A 39 -27.48 0.33 -0.51
C THR A 39 -26.19 -0.39 -0.09
N VAL A 40 -25.82 -0.27 1.19
CA VAL A 40 -24.69 -0.99 1.78
C VAL A 40 -25.19 -1.94 2.85
N GLU A 41 -24.81 -3.20 2.75
CA GLU A 41 -25.07 -4.23 3.75
C GLU A 41 -23.77 -4.62 4.45
N PHE A 42 -23.75 -4.46 5.77
CA PHE A 42 -22.69 -4.94 6.65
C PHE A 42 -23.12 -6.28 7.26
N TYR A 43 -22.20 -7.24 7.33
CA TYR A 43 -22.41 -8.53 7.99
C TYR A 43 -21.15 -8.97 8.74
N LEU A 44 -21.32 -9.51 9.95
CA LEU A 44 -20.25 -10.13 10.73
C LEU A 44 -20.79 -11.36 11.46
N TYR A 45 -20.09 -12.48 11.37
CA TYR A 45 -20.38 -13.66 12.19
C TYR A 45 -19.64 -13.55 13.52
N ALA A 46 -20.38 -13.42 14.61
CA ALA A 46 -19.86 -13.21 15.97
C ALA A 46 -20.78 -13.87 17.00
N PRO A 47 -20.81 -15.22 17.06
CA PRO A 47 -21.88 -15.98 17.75
C PRO A 47 -21.88 -15.80 19.27
N THR A 48 -20.78 -15.31 19.85
CA THR A 48 -20.63 -15.05 21.28
C THR A 48 -20.75 -13.57 21.65
N ALA A 49 -20.91 -12.68 20.68
CA ALA A 49 -21.00 -11.24 20.91
C ALA A 49 -22.39 -10.84 21.44
N GLU A 50 -22.42 -9.86 22.33
CA GLU A 50 -23.64 -9.19 22.77
C GLU A 50 -24.00 -8.06 21.80
N THR A 51 -23.00 -7.30 21.33
CA THR A 51 -23.19 -6.20 20.37
C THR A 51 -22.17 -6.24 19.24
N VAL A 52 -22.63 -5.84 18.06
CA VAL A 52 -21.78 -5.58 16.90
C VAL A 52 -22.16 -4.24 16.30
N GLU A 53 -21.17 -3.40 16.00
CA GLU A 53 -21.37 -2.08 15.42
C GLU A 53 -20.35 -1.80 14.32
N VAL A 54 -20.67 -0.84 13.45
CA VAL A 54 -19.73 -0.27 12.48
C VAL A 54 -19.71 1.25 12.62
N ALA A 55 -18.55 1.87 12.49
CA ALA A 55 -18.42 3.33 12.46
C ALA A 55 -17.35 3.74 11.45
N GLY A 56 -17.56 4.87 10.77
CA GLY A 56 -16.54 5.46 9.91
C GLY A 56 -15.52 6.25 10.72
N VAL A 57 -14.67 7.00 10.02
CA VAL A 57 -13.61 7.83 10.63
C VAL A 57 -13.89 9.33 10.55
N GLY A 58 -15.06 9.72 10.05
CA GLY A 58 -15.45 11.11 9.80
C GLY A 58 -15.90 11.33 8.35
N GLY A 59 -16.18 12.59 8.01
CA GLY A 59 -16.65 12.93 6.67
C GLY A 59 -18.08 12.41 6.42
N TYR A 60 -18.27 11.63 5.35
CA TYR A 60 -19.58 11.09 5.00
C TYR A 60 -19.98 9.86 5.82
N PHE A 61 -19.02 9.07 6.28
CA PHE A 61 -19.27 8.01 7.24
C PHE A 61 -18.74 8.47 8.59
N ASP A 62 -19.62 9.07 9.39
CA ASP A 62 -19.24 9.63 10.68
C ASP A 62 -18.74 8.55 11.67
N ALA A 63 -18.11 9.01 12.74
CA ALA A 63 -17.56 8.16 13.79
C ALA A 63 -18.61 7.68 14.81
N ALA A 64 -19.91 7.95 14.60
CA ALA A 64 -20.95 7.46 15.47
C ALA A 64 -21.21 5.97 15.18
N PRO A 65 -21.18 5.09 16.20
CA PRO A 65 -21.44 3.67 16.00
C PRO A 65 -22.85 3.40 15.48
N LEU A 66 -22.92 2.54 14.46
CA LEU A 66 -24.14 2.00 13.91
C LEU A 66 -24.27 0.54 14.34
N ALA A 67 -25.14 0.27 15.32
CA ALA A 67 -25.44 -1.08 15.77
C ALA A 67 -26.02 -1.96 14.65
N LEU A 68 -25.52 -3.19 14.53
CA LEU A 68 -26.05 -4.25 13.68
C LEU A 68 -27.09 -5.06 14.46
N LEU A 69 -28.01 -5.69 13.73
CA LEU A 69 -29.06 -6.53 14.30
C LEU A 69 -28.65 -8.01 14.23
N PRO A 70 -28.91 -8.81 15.27
CA PRO A 70 -28.66 -10.25 15.22
C PRO A 70 -29.54 -10.91 14.16
N ASP A 71 -28.98 -11.85 13.40
CA ASP A 71 -29.70 -12.62 12.39
C ASP A 71 -30.33 -13.91 12.92
N GLY A 72 -30.12 -14.21 14.21
CA GLY A 72 -30.63 -15.39 14.91
C GLY A 72 -29.76 -16.65 14.77
N ASN A 73 -28.69 -16.61 13.98
CA ASN A 73 -27.79 -17.75 13.71
C ASN A 73 -26.34 -17.46 14.14
N GLY A 74 -26.14 -16.48 15.03
CA GLY A 74 -24.81 -16.03 15.48
C GLY A 74 -24.18 -14.95 14.60
N GLY A 75 -24.86 -14.53 13.53
CA GLY A 75 -24.47 -13.39 12.71
C GLY A 75 -25.14 -12.09 13.14
N PHE A 76 -24.55 -10.98 12.72
CA PHE A 76 -25.06 -9.63 12.88
C PHE A 76 -25.05 -8.95 11.52
N TYR A 77 -26.10 -8.19 11.20
CA TYR A 77 -26.19 -7.49 9.92
C TYR A 77 -26.90 -6.14 10.01
N ARG A 78 -26.61 -5.25 9.07
CA ARG A 78 -27.35 -4.00 8.88
C ARG A 78 -27.33 -3.58 7.42
N LYS A 79 -28.49 -3.21 6.90
CA LYS A 79 -28.65 -2.58 5.59
C LYS A 79 -28.87 -1.09 5.75
N ILE A 80 -28.17 -0.29 4.96
CA ILE A 80 -28.27 1.16 4.95
C ILE A 80 -28.52 1.58 3.50
N GLU A 81 -29.74 2.01 3.22
CA GLU A 81 -30.14 2.53 1.91
C GLU A 81 -29.54 3.92 1.69
N ASN A 82 -29.30 4.27 0.43
CA ASN A 82 -28.79 5.59 0.04
C ASN A 82 -27.49 5.97 0.77
N PHE A 83 -26.56 5.03 0.93
CA PHE A 83 -25.28 5.30 1.57
C PHE A 83 -24.51 6.37 0.76
N PRO A 84 -23.82 7.33 1.40
CA PRO A 84 -23.04 8.32 0.68
C PRO A 84 -22.05 7.70 -0.31
N ARG A 85 -21.93 8.29 -1.49
CA ARG A 85 -20.99 7.86 -2.53
C ARG A 85 -19.53 8.15 -2.15
N GLY A 86 -18.62 7.48 -2.82
CA GLY A 86 -17.18 7.60 -2.60
C GLY A 86 -16.63 6.45 -1.77
N MET A 87 -15.34 6.54 -1.48
CA MET A 87 -14.61 5.57 -0.67
C MET A 87 -14.70 5.95 0.81
N HIS A 88 -14.90 4.95 1.67
CA HIS A 88 -15.05 5.12 3.11
C HIS A 88 -14.04 4.26 3.88
N TYR A 89 -13.37 4.88 4.84
CA TYR A 89 -12.63 4.22 5.91
C TYR A 89 -13.57 3.92 7.07
N TYR A 90 -13.47 2.73 7.66
CA TYR A 90 -14.34 2.35 8.77
C TYR A 90 -13.75 1.25 9.67
N HIS A 91 -14.36 1.09 10.83
CA HIS A 91 -14.02 0.10 11.85
C HIS A 91 -15.23 -0.74 12.22
N TRP A 92 -14.96 -1.96 12.68
CA TRP A 92 -15.93 -2.82 13.34
C TRP A 92 -15.78 -2.68 14.85
N PHE A 93 -16.86 -2.88 15.60
CA PHE A 93 -16.84 -2.97 17.05
C PHE A 93 -17.59 -4.22 17.50
N VAL A 94 -16.98 -5.01 18.37
CA VAL A 94 -17.61 -6.18 18.99
C VAL A 94 -17.52 -6.02 20.50
N ASP A 95 -18.68 -5.96 21.15
CA ASP A 95 -18.81 -5.66 22.59
C ASP A 95 -18.04 -4.38 22.98
N GLY A 96 -18.10 -3.36 22.12
CA GLY A 96 -17.41 -2.08 22.30
C GLY A 96 -15.92 -2.05 21.94
N VAL A 97 -15.32 -3.18 21.53
CA VAL A 97 -13.89 -3.25 21.17
C VAL A 97 -13.69 -3.07 19.67
N LYS A 98 -12.81 -2.12 19.27
CA LYS A 98 -12.46 -1.83 17.87
C LYS A 98 -11.72 -3.00 17.21
N LEU A 99 -12.18 -3.42 16.02
CA LEU A 99 -11.62 -4.51 15.22
C LEU A 99 -11.47 -4.14 13.74
N PHE A 100 -10.68 -4.95 13.04
CA PHE A 100 -10.42 -4.89 11.60
C PHE A 100 -10.74 -6.25 10.98
N HIS A 101 -11.86 -6.36 10.28
CA HIS A 101 -12.35 -7.64 9.78
C HIS A 101 -11.45 -8.15 8.62
N PRO A 102 -10.84 -9.35 8.73
CA PRO A 102 -9.92 -9.88 7.70
C PRO A 102 -10.57 -10.17 6.33
N LYS A 103 -11.90 -10.29 6.27
CA LYS A 103 -12.66 -10.57 5.04
C LYS A 103 -13.29 -9.33 4.40
N ALA A 104 -13.13 -8.16 5.02
CA ALA A 104 -13.52 -6.89 4.41
C ALA A 104 -12.39 -6.33 3.55
N GLY A 105 -12.72 -5.40 2.64
CA GLY A 105 -11.70 -4.60 1.96
C GLY A 105 -10.82 -3.90 2.99
N PHE A 106 -9.53 -3.76 2.69
CA PHE A 106 -8.57 -3.11 3.57
C PHE A 106 -7.52 -2.35 2.77
N SER A 107 -7.00 -1.29 3.39
CA SER A 107 -5.92 -0.46 2.86
C SER A 107 -5.08 0.07 4.02
N TYR A 108 -4.09 0.91 3.73
CA TYR A 108 -3.41 1.71 4.74
C TYR A 108 -4.06 3.10 4.80
N GLY A 109 -4.27 3.64 5.99
CA GLY A 109 -4.85 4.97 6.17
C GLY A 109 -4.98 5.29 7.65
N CYS A 110 -5.01 6.57 8.03
CA CYS A 110 -5.06 6.97 9.43
C CYS A 110 -3.94 6.36 10.32
N PHE A 111 -2.76 6.09 9.73
CA PHE A 111 -1.60 5.42 10.36
C PHE A 111 -1.81 3.94 10.73
N GLU A 112 -2.84 3.30 10.20
CA GLU A 112 -3.13 1.90 10.49
C GLU A 112 -3.59 1.15 9.24
N THR A 113 -3.50 -0.19 9.31
CA THR A 113 -4.33 -1.02 8.44
C THR A 113 -5.79 -0.72 8.77
N ILE A 114 -6.61 -0.39 7.77
CA ILE A 114 -7.99 0.04 7.99
C ILE A 114 -8.94 -0.61 6.98
N ASN A 115 -10.15 -0.97 7.42
CA ASN A 115 -11.14 -1.51 6.51
C ASN A 115 -11.73 -0.42 5.61
N THR A 116 -11.99 -0.80 4.36
CA THR A 116 -12.51 0.10 3.33
C THR A 116 -13.57 -0.54 2.46
N PHE A 117 -14.46 0.31 1.95
CA PHE A 117 -15.37 -0.02 0.85
C PHE A 117 -15.62 1.24 0.02
N GLU A 118 -16.18 1.07 -1.16
CA GLU A 118 -16.51 2.19 -2.05
C GLU A 118 -17.93 2.06 -2.57
N VAL A 119 -18.68 3.15 -2.46
CA VAL A 119 -20.01 3.29 -3.07
C VAL A 119 -19.85 4.10 -4.36
N PRO A 120 -20.19 3.54 -5.54
CA PRO A 120 -19.91 4.17 -6.81
C PRO A 120 -20.68 5.50 -6.98
N GLU A 121 -20.02 6.51 -7.55
CA GLU A 121 -20.66 7.76 -7.96
C GLU A 121 -21.08 7.69 -9.43
N ARG A 122 -22.39 7.77 -9.69
CA ARG A 122 -22.92 7.79 -11.07
C ARG A 122 -22.34 8.98 -11.83
N GLY A 123 -21.75 8.71 -13.00
CA GLY A 123 -21.11 9.72 -13.85
C GLY A 123 -19.67 10.07 -13.48
N ALA A 124 -19.08 9.45 -12.45
CA ALA A 124 -17.68 9.63 -12.09
C ALA A 124 -16.77 8.52 -12.66
N GLU A 125 -17.02 8.07 -13.89
CA GLU A 125 -16.33 6.92 -14.49
C GLU A 125 -14.86 7.20 -14.86
N PHE A 126 -14.35 8.41 -14.64
CA PHE A 126 -12.98 8.82 -15.01
C PHE A 126 -11.89 8.03 -14.29
N TYR A 127 -12.21 7.37 -13.18
CA TYR A 127 -11.27 6.56 -12.40
C TYR A 127 -11.57 5.05 -12.46
N TYR A 128 -12.48 4.62 -13.34
CA TYR A 128 -12.80 3.22 -13.55
C TYR A 128 -11.77 2.56 -14.48
N LEU A 129 -11.59 1.26 -14.29
CA LEU A 129 -10.92 0.40 -15.25
C LEU A 129 -11.76 0.32 -16.52
N LYS A 130 -11.22 0.80 -17.65
CA LYS A 130 -11.88 0.84 -18.96
C LYS A 130 -11.05 0.09 -20.01
N GLU A 131 -11.65 -0.21 -21.15
CA GLU A 131 -10.94 -0.75 -22.31
C GLU A 131 -10.11 0.35 -23.01
N VAL A 132 -9.02 0.75 -22.36
CA VAL A 132 -8.03 1.72 -22.84
C VAL A 132 -6.62 1.15 -22.66
N PRO A 133 -5.59 1.70 -23.34
CA PRO A 133 -4.21 1.30 -23.06
C PRO A 133 -3.82 1.64 -21.62
N HIS A 134 -3.24 0.67 -20.90
CA HIS A 134 -2.87 0.84 -19.49
C HIS A 134 -1.37 1.08 -19.27
N GLY A 135 -1.04 2.10 -18.49
CA GLY A 135 0.32 2.34 -18.03
C GLY A 135 0.88 1.26 -17.10
N THR A 136 2.17 1.33 -16.80
CA THR A 136 2.82 0.50 -15.77
C THR A 136 2.88 1.26 -14.47
N VAL A 137 2.65 0.58 -13.34
CA VAL A 137 3.03 1.11 -12.02
C VAL A 137 4.25 0.35 -11.52
N HIS A 138 5.37 1.05 -11.39
CA HIS A 138 6.64 0.49 -10.93
C HIS A 138 6.78 0.68 -9.42
N LEU A 139 7.22 -0.34 -8.70
CA LEU A 139 7.63 -0.27 -7.30
C LEU A 139 9.17 -0.23 -7.30
N ALA A 140 9.72 0.93 -6.98
CA ALA A 140 11.13 1.23 -7.12
C ALA A 140 11.74 1.60 -5.77
N LYS A 141 12.94 1.06 -5.49
CA LYS A 141 13.63 1.24 -4.21
C LYS A 141 14.80 2.22 -4.33
N TYR A 142 14.88 3.17 -3.41
CA TYR A 142 15.98 4.14 -3.32
C TYR A 142 16.45 4.31 -1.88
N ALA A 143 17.73 4.61 -1.69
CA ALA A 143 18.30 4.83 -0.36
C ALA A 143 18.16 6.30 0.05
N SER A 144 17.49 6.55 1.18
CA SER A 144 17.44 7.89 1.79
C SER A 144 18.69 8.13 2.63
N GLY A 145 19.35 9.27 2.44
CA GLY A 145 20.42 9.74 3.33
C GLY A 145 19.99 10.84 4.26
N VAL A 146 18.68 11.05 4.38
CA VAL A 146 18.09 11.79 5.50
C VAL A 146 17.98 10.86 6.70
N ASN A 147 17.25 9.73 6.55
CA ASN A 147 17.01 8.80 7.66
C ASN A 147 17.83 7.50 7.60
N GLY A 148 18.55 7.24 6.50
CA GLY A 148 19.34 6.00 6.36
C GLY A 148 18.50 4.75 6.12
N HIS A 149 17.25 4.90 5.67
CA HIS A 149 16.36 3.79 5.32
C HIS A 149 16.40 3.50 3.82
N LEU A 150 16.10 2.26 3.46
CA LEU A 150 15.67 1.96 2.10
C LEU A 150 14.20 2.39 1.97
N LYS A 151 13.90 3.25 1.01
CA LYS A 151 12.55 3.75 0.72
C LYS A 151 12.02 3.07 -0.54
N GLU A 152 10.70 2.96 -0.64
CA GLU A 152 10.01 2.55 -1.86
C GLU A 152 9.16 3.72 -2.38
N CYS A 153 9.16 3.91 -3.70
CA CYS A 153 8.24 4.80 -4.38
C CYS A 153 7.50 4.05 -5.49
N TYR A 154 6.26 4.45 -5.71
CA TYR A 154 5.42 4.01 -6.81
C TYR A 154 5.59 5.00 -7.95
N VAL A 155 5.86 4.50 -9.17
CA VAL A 155 6.03 5.34 -10.35
C VAL A 155 5.08 4.87 -11.44
N TYR A 156 4.14 5.72 -11.86
CA TYR A 156 3.32 5.47 -13.04
C TYR A 156 4.06 5.90 -14.30
N THR A 157 4.15 5.03 -15.31
CA THR A 157 4.59 5.39 -16.66
C THR A 157 3.46 5.15 -17.68
N PRO A 158 3.27 6.07 -18.65
CA PRO A 158 2.23 5.91 -19.68
C PRO A 158 2.40 4.62 -20.49
N TYR A 159 1.29 4.10 -21.03
CA TYR A 159 1.32 2.93 -21.91
C TYR A 159 2.32 3.14 -23.06
N GLY A 160 3.16 2.13 -23.31
CA GLY A 160 4.14 2.16 -24.39
C GLY A 160 5.40 2.98 -24.09
N SER A 161 5.59 3.48 -22.87
CA SER A 161 6.81 4.17 -22.42
C SER A 161 8.10 3.41 -22.75
N GLN A 162 8.06 2.09 -22.68
CA GLN A 162 9.19 1.18 -22.97
C GLN A 162 9.46 0.94 -24.47
N LYS A 163 8.56 1.35 -25.38
CA LYS A 163 8.69 1.06 -26.83
C LYS A 163 9.73 1.92 -27.53
N ASP A 164 9.91 3.16 -27.08
CA ASP A 164 10.88 4.10 -27.64
C ASP A 164 11.84 4.58 -26.54
N PRO A 165 13.06 4.01 -26.48
CA PRO A 165 14.08 4.40 -25.51
C PRO A 165 14.58 5.84 -25.64
N SER A 166 14.25 6.55 -26.73
CA SER A 166 14.60 7.96 -26.91
C SER A 166 13.55 8.93 -26.35
N ARG A 167 12.31 8.47 -26.19
CA ARG A 167 11.22 9.31 -25.67
C ARG A 167 11.47 9.64 -24.19
N ARG A 168 11.16 10.88 -23.81
CA ARG A 168 11.28 11.39 -22.43
C ARG A 168 9.99 12.09 -22.03
N TYR A 169 9.60 11.96 -20.77
CA TYR A 169 8.33 12.46 -20.25
C TYR A 169 8.53 13.52 -19.16
N PRO A 170 7.67 14.54 -19.06
CA PRO A 170 7.63 15.38 -17.88
C PRO A 170 7.18 14.56 -16.65
N VAL A 171 7.45 15.06 -15.45
CA VAL A 171 7.23 14.35 -14.18
C VAL A 171 6.35 15.17 -13.23
N LEU A 172 5.31 14.53 -12.72
CA LEU A 172 4.56 15.00 -11.56
C LEU A 172 4.99 14.19 -10.34
N TYR A 173 5.51 14.86 -9.31
CA TYR A 173 5.68 14.28 -7.99
C TYR A 173 4.39 14.53 -7.19
N LEU A 174 3.80 13.48 -6.62
CA LEU A 174 2.47 13.52 -6.01
C LEU A 174 2.46 12.92 -4.60
N GLN A 175 2.24 13.78 -3.61
CA GLN A 175 2.38 13.53 -2.17
C GLN A 175 1.05 13.13 -1.51
N HIS A 176 1.12 12.32 -0.46
CA HIS A 176 -0.04 11.80 0.25
C HIS A 176 -0.36 12.63 1.51
N GLY A 177 -1.47 12.28 2.19
CA GLY A 177 -1.90 12.95 3.41
C GLY A 177 -1.27 12.38 4.67
N VAL A 178 -1.60 12.97 5.81
CA VAL A 178 -1.20 12.44 7.12
C VAL A 178 -1.86 11.08 7.36
N GLY A 179 -1.09 10.09 7.82
CA GLY A 179 -1.56 8.73 8.05
C GLY A 179 -1.69 7.86 6.81
N GLU A 180 -1.30 8.37 5.64
CA GLU A 180 -1.25 7.65 4.36
C GLU A 180 0.20 7.28 4.01
N ASN A 181 0.46 6.70 2.84
CA ASN A 181 1.81 6.38 2.37
C ASN A 181 1.91 6.33 0.83
N GLU A 182 3.02 5.82 0.29
CA GLU A 182 3.32 5.69 -1.14
C GLU A 182 2.25 4.93 -1.95
N THR A 183 1.49 4.06 -1.28
CA THR A 183 0.48 3.21 -1.92
C THR A 183 -0.85 3.93 -2.13
N GLY A 184 -1.09 5.03 -1.39
CA GLY A 184 -2.37 5.72 -1.28
C GLY A 184 -2.97 6.13 -2.62
N TRP A 185 -2.17 6.76 -3.47
CA TRP A 185 -2.63 7.26 -4.76
C TRP A 185 -3.00 6.16 -5.76
N ILE A 186 -2.47 4.94 -5.61
CA ILE A 186 -2.82 3.81 -6.46
C ILE A 186 -4.11 3.14 -5.97
N TRP A 187 -4.18 2.73 -4.70
CA TRP A 187 -5.28 1.92 -4.22
C TRP A 187 -6.54 2.74 -3.93
N GLN A 188 -6.40 3.83 -3.18
CA GLN A 188 -7.47 4.75 -2.81
C GLN A 188 -7.64 5.84 -3.85
N GLY A 189 -6.53 6.36 -4.39
CA GLY A 189 -6.55 7.46 -5.36
C GLY A 189 -6.88 7.02 -6.80
N LYS A 190 -6.78 5.73 -7.14
CA LYS A 190 -7.04 5.18 -8.49
C LYS A 190 -6.26 5.91 -9.59
N LEU A 191 -5.07 6.42 -9.26
CA LEU A 191 -4.31 7.32 -10.12
C LEU A 191 -4.01 6.72 -11.49
N ASN A 192 -3.61 5.44 -11.54
CA ASN A 192 -3.28 4.77 -12.79
C ASN A 192 -4.48 4.79 -13.76
N TYR A 193 -5.69 4.50 -13.29
CA TYR A 193 -6.90 4.56 -14.13
C TYR A 193 -7.28 5.98 -14.53
N ILE A 194 -7.11 6.96 -13.64
CA ILE A 194 -7.34 8.37 -13.96
C ILE A 194 -6.40 8.81 -15.09
N MET A 195 -5.10 8.49 -14.97
CA MET A 195 -4.10 8.84 -15.97
C MET A 195 -4.35 8.13 -17.30
N ASP A 196 -4.60 6.81 -17.28
CA ASP A 196 -4.89 6.03 -18.48
C ASP A 196 -6.10 6.60 -19.25
N ASN A 197 -7.19 6.86 -18.54
CA ASN A 197 -8.42 7.39 -19.13
C ASN A 197 -8.20 8.81 -19.70
N LEU A 198 -7.54 9.70 -18.96
CA LEU A 198 -7.31 11.07 -19.43
C LEU A 198 -6.32 11.13 -20.60
N ILE A 199 -5.30 10.27 -20.62
CA ILE A 199 -4.35 10.16 -21.73
C ILE A 199 -5.06 9.61 -22.97
N ALA A 200 -5.86 8.55 -22.82
CA ALA A 200 -6.64 7.97 -23.92
C ALA A 200 -7.69 8.95 -24.47
N GLU A 201 -8.26 9.79 -23.62
CA GLU A 201 -9.19 10.87 -24.01
C GLU A 201 -8.48 12.13 -24.52
N HIS A 202 -7.14 12.14 -24.61
CA HIS A 202 -6.31 13.29 -25.00
C HIS A 202 -6.54 14.56 -24.15
N LYS A 203 -6.94 14.38 -22.88
CA LYS A 203 -7.23 15.48 -21.94
C LYS A 203 -6.01 15.92 -21.14
N CYS A 204 -4.95 15.13 -21.09
CA CYS A 204 -3.67 15.53 -20.51
C CYS A 204 -2.51 15.02 -21.36
N ARG A 205 -1.31 15.58 -21.14
CA ARG A 205 -0.08 15.07 -21.76
C ARG A 205 0.32 13.75 -21.11
N GLU A 206 0.93 12.87 -21.89
CA GLU A 206 1.66 11.73 -21.33
C GLU A 206 2.76 12.23 -20.39
N MET A 207 2.76 11.75 -19.15
CA MET A 207 3.68 12.15 -18.09
C MET A 207 3.94 10.98 -17.15
N ILE A 208 5.09 11.03 -16.48
CA ILE A 208 5.41 10.12 -15.37
C ILE A 208 4.86 10.71 -14.08
N VAL A 209 4.29 9.87 -13.22
CA VAL A 209 3.84 10.31 -11.88
C VAL A 209 4.57 9.51 -10.82
N VAL A 210 5.20 10.19 -9.86
CA VAL A 210 6.00 9.60 -8.78
C VAL A 210 5.28 9.82 -7.45
N MET A 211 5.04 8.75 -6.72
CA MET A 211 4.37 8.71 -5.42
C MET A 211 5.32 8.09 -4.40
N SER A 212 5.77 8.86 -3.43
CA SER A 212 6.72 8.44 -2.38
C SER A 212 6.06 8.43 -1.02
N CYS A 213 6.72 7.79 -0.05
CA CYS A 213 6.41 7.97 1.37
C CYS A 213 7.04 9.29 1.84
N ASP A 214 6.23 10.19 2.37
CA ASP A 214 6.68 11.53 2.75
C ASP A 214 7.33 11.58 4.15
N TYR A 215 7.47 10.42 4.82
CA TYR A 215 8.02 10.28 6.16
C TYR A 215 9.54 10.06 6.13
N ALA A 216 10.30 11.09 6.52
CA ALA A 216 11.76 11.13 6.55
C ALA A 216 12.31 11.39 7.96
N PHE A 217 11.73 10.73 8.97
CA PHE A 217 12.12 10.89 10.37
C PHE A 217 13.50 10.32 10.68
N ILE A 218 14.23 11.01 11.56
CA ILE A 218 15.46 10.49 12.17
C ILE A 218 15.13 9.95 13.57
N GLU A 219 15.73 8.83 13.95
CA GLU A 219 15.54 8.24 15.29
C GLU A 219 15.87 9.27 16.39
N GLY A 220 14.94 9.48 17.32
CA GLY A 220 15.09 10.42 18.44
C GLY A 220 14.77 11.88 18.09
N GLU A 221 14.38 12.18 16.85
CA GLU A 221 13.87 13.50 16.48
C GLU A 221 12.49 13.75 17.11
N GLU A 222 12.31 14.93 17.71
CA GLU A 222 10.99 15.36 18.15
C GLU A 222 10.14 15.63 16.91
N ALA A 223 8.99 14.97 16.83
CA ALA A 223 8.09 15.24 15.76
C ALA A 223 7.54 16.66 15.88
N VAL A 224 7.39 17.30 14.73
CA VAL A 224 6.64 18.54 14.57
C VAL A 224 5.67 18.32 13.43
N PHE A 225 4.85 19.32 13.08
CA PHE A 225 3.83 19.21 12.03
C PHE A 225 4.34 18.60 10.71
N PHE A 226 5.63 18.75 10.40
CA PHE A 226 6.24 18.19 9.21
C PHE A 226 7.05 16.92 9.50
N PRO A 227 6.90 15.88 8.67
CA PRO A 227 7.42 14.55 8.94
C PRO A 227 8.91 14.36 8.65
N GLY A 228 9.79 15.06 9.39
CA GLY A 228 11.23 15.08 9.12
C GLY A 228 11.61 15.95 7.93
N ASP A 229 12.83 15.77 7.39
CA ASP A 229 13.38 16.58 6.29
C ASP A 229 13.10 15.96 4.92
N PHE A 230 11.82 15.78 4.60
CA PHE A 230 11.39 15.26 3.29
C PHE A 230 11.79 16.16 2.13
N ASP A 231 11.91 17.48 2.33
CA ASP A 231 12.35 18.41 1.28
C ASP A 231 13.76 18.05 0.79
N ARG A 232 14.67 17.75 1.72
CA ARG A 232 16.01 17.27 1.39
C ARG A 232 15.98 15.89 0.74
N GLU A 233 15.20 14.94 1.26
CA GLU A 233 15.06 13.61 0.64
C GLU A 233 14.53 13.71 -0.81
N LEU A 234 13.55 14.58 -1.05
CA LEU A 234 13.00 14.84 -2.38
C LEU A 234 14.08 15.38 -3.34
N MET A 235 14.86 16.38 -2.92
CA MET A 235 15.86 17.03 -3.78
C MET A 235 17.13 16.20 -3.99
N GLU A 236 17.64 15.58 -2.93
CA GLU A 236 18.96 14.93 -2.94
C GLU A 236 18.88 13.44 -3.32
N ASP A 237 17.73 12.80 -3.11
CA ASP A 237 17.61 11.33 -3.20
C ASP A 237 16.57 10.92 -4.25
N LEU A 238 15.31 11.30 -4.07
CA LEU A 238 14.21 10.83 -4.92
C LEU A 238 14.27 11.40 -6.34
N ILE A 239 14.44 12.72 -6.52
CA ILE A 239 14.53 13.32 -7.87
C ILE A 239 15.72 12.76 -8.64
N PRO A 240 16.97 12.72 -8.09
CA PRO A 240 18.10 12.13 -8.79
C PRO A 240 17.92 10.64 -9.11
N TYR A 241 17.30 9.87 -8.22
CA TYR A 241 16.98 8.46 -8.47
C TYR A 241 16.04 8.33 -9.68
N VAL A 242 14.94 9.09 -9.71
CA VAL A 242 13.97 9.06 -10.81
C VAL A 242 14.63 9.49 -12.13
N GLU A 243 15.44 10.53 -12.13
CA GLU A 243 16.15 11.02 -13.31
C GLU A 243 17.23 10.08 -13.86
N THR A 244 17.68 9.13 -13.05
CA THR A 244 18.67 8.12 -13.42
C THR A 244 18.00 6.86 -13.96
N HIS A 245 16.82 6.49 -13.45
CA HIS A 245 16.19 5.20 -13.72
C HIS A 245 14.97 5.28 -14.64
N PHE A 246 14.38 6.46 -14.85
CA PHE A 246 13.20 6.63 -15.69
C PHE A 246 13.47 7.61 -16.85
N PRO A 247 12.77 7.45 -17.99
CA PRO A 247 12.94 8.30 -19.16
C PRO A 247 12.25 9.66 -18.95
N VAL A 248 12.84 10.52 -18.12
CA VAL A 248 12.25 11.81 -17.74
C VAL A 248 12.93 12.99 -18.45
N LYS A 249 12.14 14.02 -18.75
CA LYS A 249 12.67 15.33 -19.15
C LYS A 249 13.11 16.10 -17.91
N ARG A 250 14.26 16.75 -17.99
CA ARG A 250 14.86 17.49 -16.88
C ARG A 250 14.55 18.97 -16.96
N GLY A 251 14.58 19.63 -15.80
CA GLY A 251 14.40 21.07 -15.69
C GLY A 251 13.00 21.48 -15.23
N ARG A 252 12.90 22.73 -14.78
CA ARG A 252 11.71 23.33 -14.15
C ARG A 252 10.42 23.09 -14.93
N ASN A 253 10.46 23.38 -16.23
CA ASN A 253 9.31 23.36 -17.14
C ASN A 253 8.75 21.95 -17.40
N TYR A 254 9.43 20.91 -16.91
CA TYR A 254 9.04 19.51 -17.03
C TYR A 254 8.80 18.83 -15.68
N ARG A 255 8.80 19.60 -14.58
CA ARG A 255 8.60 19.08 -13.23
C ARG A 255 7.49 19.84 -12.51
N ALA A 256 6.51 19.10 -12.00
CA ALA A 256 5.42 19.60 -11.17
C ALA A 256 5.42 18.88 -9.81
N LEU A 257 4.88 19.53 -8.79
CA LEU A 257 4.72 18.96 -7.44
C LEU A 257 3.30 19.22 -6.95
N ALA A 258 2.65 18.21 -6.38
CA ALA A 258 1.31 18.38 -5.82
C ALA A 258 1.08 17.42 -4.65
N GLY A 259 0.14 17.73 -3.78
CA GLY A 259 -0.22 16.79 -2.72
C GLY A 259 -1.58 17.07 -2.12
N LEU A 260 -2.04 16.12 -1.32
CA LEU A 260 -3.28 16.23 -0.55
C LEU A 260 -2.99 16.50 0.93
N SER A 261 -3.82 17.29 1.60
CA SER A 261 -3.71 17.54 3.04
C SER A 261 -2.28 17.94 3.47
N LEU A 262 -1.64 17.21 4.38
CA LEU A 262 -0.24 17.39 4.77
C LEU A 262 0.72 17.42 3.55
N GLY A 263 0.54 16.51 2.59
CA GLY A 263 1.33 16.46 1.36
C GLY A 263 1.21 17.74 0.53
N SER A 264 0.08 18.45 0.58
CA SER A 264 -0.05 19.76 -0.08
C SER A 264 0.83 20.83 0.56
N ALA A 265 0.99 20.79 1.89
CA ALA A 265 1.84 21.73 2.63
C ALA A 265 3.32 21.42 2.37
N LEU A 266 3.68 20.14 2.29
CA LEU A 266 5.01 19.70 1.86
C LEU A 266 5.31 20.14 0.42
N ALA A 267 4.37 19.93 -0.50
CA ALA A 267 4.49 20.38 -1.88
C ALA A 267 4.68 21.90 -1.97
N ALA A 268 3.85 22.69 -1.28
CA ALA A 268 3.94 24.14 -1.27
C ALA A 268 5.28 24.64 -0.75
N ARG A 269 5.79 24.03 0.32
CA ARG A 269 7.12 24.34 0.87
C ARG A 269 8.24 24.06 -0.12
N SER A 270 8.27 22.87 -0.71
CA SER A 270 9.33 22.49 -1.64
C SER A 270 9.29 23.37 -2.89
N VAL A 271 8.12 23.69 -3.44
CA VAL A 271 8.01 24.65 -4.55
C VAL A 271 8.45 26.05 -4.12
N CYS A 272 8.07 26.50 -2.92
CA CYS A 272 8.47 27.82 -2.43
C CYS A 272 9.99 27.93 -2.22
N ARG A 273 10.65 26.86 -1.77
CA ARG A 273 12.10 26.81 -1.54
C ARG A 273 12.91 26.62 -2.81
N HIS A 274 12.40 25.83 -3.75
CA HIS A 274 13.11 25.38 -4.96
C HIS A 274 12.37 25.83 -6.23
N ARG A 275 12.11 27.13 -6.34
CA ARG A 275 11.34 27.74 -7.44
C ARG A 275 11.97 27.49 -8.83
N ASP A 276 13.28 27.27 -8.88
CA ASP A 276 14.03 26.91 -10.09
C ASP A 276 13.83 25.44 -10.51
N LYS A 277 13.18 24.61 -9.67
CA LYS A 277 13.00 23.17 -9.92
C LYS A 277 11.59 22.79 -10.34
N PHE A 278 10.57 23.58 -10.04
CA PHE A 278 9.17 23.23 -10.27
C PHE A 278 8.42 24.33 -11.01
N SER A 279 7.70 23.95 -12.07
CA SER A 279 6.86 24.85 -12.86
C SER A 279 5.42 24.91 -12.36
N ALA A 280 4.95 23.94 -11.58
CA ALA A 280 3.55 23.89 -11.15
C ALA A 280 3.41 23.35 -9.73
N LEU A 281 2.42 23.88 -9.00
CA LEU A 281 2.04 23.46 -7.67
C LEU A 281 0.56 23.06 -7.62
N GLY A 282 0.25 21.87 -7.10
CA GLY A 282 -1.11 21.45 -6.79
C GLY A 282 -1.33 21.27 -5.28
N MET A 283 -2.31 21.97 -4.71
CA MET A 283 -2.68 21.88 -3.30
C MET A 283 -4.11 21.37 -3.15
N PHE A 284 -4.26 20.10 -2.78
CA PHE A 284 -5.57 19.46 -2.60
C PHE A 284 -5.94 19.42 -1.12
N SER A 285 -7.03 20.07 -0.74
CA SER A 285 -7.50 20.22 0.65
C SER A 285 -6.38 20.68 1.60
N GLY A 286 -5.70 21.78 1.26
CA GLY A 286 -4.46 22.14 1.95
C GLY A 286 -4.64 22.66 3.37
N VAL A 287 -3.88 22.07 4.30
CA VAL A 287 -3.94 22.34 5.76
C VAL A 287 -2.97 23.42 6.24
N SER A 288 -2.06 23.88 5.37
CA SER A 288 -1.21 25.05 5.62
C SER A 288 -0.97 25.79 4.32
N LEU A 289 -1.24 27.10 4.34
CA LEU A 289 -1.12 27.98 3.17
C LEU A 289 0.06 28.96 3.29
N TYR A 290 0.85 28.89 4.35
CA TYR A 290 1.95 29.84 4.62
C TYR A 290 2.97 29.90 3.47
N ASP A 291 3.48 28.75 3.03
CA ASP A 291 4.45 28.71 1.93
C ASP A 291 3.81 29.09 0.58
N ALA A 292 2.52 28.81 0.39
CA ALA A 292 1.78 29.26 -0.79
C ALA A 292 1.60 30.79 -0.82
N GLU A 293 1.41 31.42 0.34
CA GLU A 293 1.40 32.88 0.46
C GLU A 293 2.76 33.47 0.07
N ARG A 294 3.86 32.86 0.54
CA ARG A 294 5.23 33.31 0.23
C ARG A 294 5.57 33.24 -1.25
N ILE A 295 4.99 32.30 -1.99
CA ILE A 295 5.07 32.26 -3.46
C ILE A 295 4.57 33.57 -4.09
N CYS A 296 3.60 34.23 -3.46
CA CYS A 296 3.02 35.49 -3.93
C CYS A 296 3.85 36.72 -3.53
N THR A 297 4.42 36.71 -2.31
CA THR A 297 5.04 37.89 -1.71
C THR A 297 6.52 38.06 -2.02
N ASP A 298 7.25 36.97 -2.24
CA ASP A 298 8.69 37.03 -2.46
C ASP A 298 8.97 37.30 -3.96
N GLU A 299 10.01 38.10 -4.28
CA GLU A 299 10.35 38.50 -5.66
C GLU A 299 10.91 37.37 -6.56
N ALA A 300 11.05 36.16 -6.04
CA ALA A 300 11.60 35.03 -6.79
C ALA A 300 10.59 34.45 -7.81
N GLU A 301 11.10 33.68 -8.78
CA GLU A 301 10.35 33.11 -9.90
C GLU A 301 9.07 32.37 -9.45
N LYS A 302 7.92 32.71 -10.04
CA LYS A 302 6.63 32.12 -9.69
C LYS A 302 6.40 30.84 -10.49
N PRO A 303 5.67 29.85 -9.95
CA PRO A 303 5.20 28.72 -10.74
C PRO A 303 4.25 29.21 -11.84
N ASP A 304 4.25 28.50 -12.97
CA ASP A 304 3.40 28.75 -14.14
C ASP A 304 1.92 28.58 -13.79
N VAL A 305 1.60 27.68 -12.85
CA VAL A 305 0.26 27.49 -12.30
C VAL A 305 0.31 27.02 -10.84
N VAL A 306 -0.57 27.60 -10.01
CA VAL A 306 -0.94 27.06 -8.71
C VAL A 306 -2.39 26.63 -8.73
N PHE A 307 -2.64 25.34 -8.47
CA PHE A 307 -3.98 24.79 -8.40
C PHE A 307 -4.38 24.53 -6.95
N PHE A 308 -5.55 25.03 -6.56
CA PHE A 308 -6.15 24.76 -5.27
C PHE A 308 -7.45 23.99 -5.43
N SER A 309 -7.67 23.03 -4.53
CA SER A 309 -8.97 22.40 -4.41
C SER A 309 -9.33 22.04 -2.99
N CYS A 310 -10.62 21.85 -2.72
CA CYS A 310 -11.13 21.30 -1.46
C CYS A 310 -12.53 20.73 -1.65
N GLY A 311 -13.01 20.00 -0.65
CA GLY A 311 -14.38 19.59 -0.48
C GLY A 311 -15.26 20.77 -0.04
N SER A 312 -16.52 20.76 -0.48
CA SER A 312 -17.53 21.78 -0.17
C SER A 312 -17.89 21.85 1.31
N ARG A 313 -17.53 20.83 2.09
CA ARG A 313 -17.73 20.75 3.54
C ARG A 313 -16.48 21.18 4.32
N GLU A 314 -15.40 21.56 3.64
CA GLU A 314 -14.16 22.07 4.24
C GLU A 314 -14.15 23.61 4.27
N GLU A 315 -15.12 24.21 4.97
CA GLU A 315 -15.40 25.66 4.88
C GLU A 315 -14.22 26.55 5.29
N GLU A 316 -13.42 26.15 6.27
CA GLU A 316 -12.23 26.89 6.69
C GLU A 316 -11.13 26.85 5.62
N ILE A 317 -10.84 25.67 5.08
CA ILE A 317 -9.88 25.51 3.98
C ILE A 317 -10.34 26.29 2.75
N SER A 318 -11.63 26.23 2.42
CA SER A 318 -12.18 26.94 1.27
C SER A 318 -12.06 28.47 1.39
N ARG A 319 -12.26 29.02 2.60
CA ARG A 319 -12.04 30.44 2.91
C ARG A 319 -10.55 30.80 2.79
N GLY A 320 -9.66 30.02 3.41
CA GLY A 320 -8.22 30.25 3.30
C GLY A 320 -7.72 30.23 1.84
N ILE A 321 -8.21 29.29 1.03
CA ILE A 321 -7.91 29.24 -0.41
C ILE A 321 -8.40 30.52 -1.14
N GLU A 322 -9.58 31.05 -0.79
CA GLU A 322 -10.06 32.30 -1.40
C GLU A 322 -9.14 33.48 -1.08
N ASP A 323 -8.71 33.60 0.18
CA ASP A 323 -7.81 34.66 0.63
C ASP A 323 -6.46 34.61 -0.09
N ILE A 324 -5.89 33.41 -0.25
CA ILE A 324 -4.63 33.24 -0.99
C ILE A 324 -4.81 33.48 -2.48
N CYS A 325 -5.88 33.01 -3.11
CA CYS A 325 -6.09 33.27 -4.54
C CYS A 325 -6.37 34.76 -4.81
N LYS A 326 -6.89 35.52 -3.85
CA LYS A 326 -6.90 36.99 -3.95
C LYS A 326 -5.48 37.56 -4.01
N LYS A 327 -4.59 37.15 -3.10
CA LYS A 327 -3.16 37.56 -3.12
C LYS A 327 -2.45 37.15 -4.41
N MET A 328 -2.73 35.95 -4.93
CA MET A 328 -2.17 35.48 -6.20
C MET A 328 -2.62 36.32 -7.40
N ARG A 329 -3.89 36.75 -7.43
CA ARG A 329 -4.37 37.68 -8.48
C ARG A 329 -3.67 39.02 -8.40
N GLU A 330 -3.45 39.55 -7.18
CA GLU A 330 -2.73 40.81 -6.95
C GLU A 330 -1.25 40.71 -7.35
N SER A 331 -0.63 39.53 -7.18
CA SER A 331 0.74 39.26 -7.58
C SER A 331 0.88 38.72 -9.02
N GLU A 332 -0.19 38.70 -9.82
CA GLU A 332 -0.18 38.14 -11.19
C GLU A 332 0.28 36.66 -11.28
N THR A 333 0.15 35.90 -10.20
CA THR A 333 0.40 34.44 -10.19
C THR A 333 -0.86 33.73 -10.68
N LEU A 334 -0.74 32.85 -11.68
CA LEU A 334 -1.88 32.08 -12.18
C LEU A 334 -2.39 31.09 -11.11
N CYS A 335 -3.53 31.40 -10.48
CA CYS A 335 -4.27 30.48 -9.60
C CYS A 335 -5.48 29.88 -10.32
N VAL A 336 -5.69 28.56 -10.17
CA VAL A 336 -6.95 27.88 -10.46
C VAL A 336 -7.53 27.32 -9.17
N LYS A 337 -8.80 27.62 -8.87
CA LYS A 337 -9.52 27.10 -7.70
C LYS A 337 -10.66 26.17 -8.14
N LYS A 338 -10.79 25.02 -7.48
CA LYS A 338 -11.92 24.11 -7.62
C LYS A 338 -12.50 23.74 -6.25
N VAL A 339 -13.83 23.60 -6.17
CA VAL A 339 -14.51 23.08 -4.98
C VAL A 339 -15.39 21.93 -5.44
N TYR A 340 -15.26 20.78 -4.79
CA TYR A 340 -16.02 19.57 -5.12
C TYR A 340 -16.98 19.22 -3.99
N GLU A 341 -18.11 18.61 -4.29
CA GLU A 341 -18.96 18.04 -3.25
C GLU A 341 -18.18 16.98 -2.47
N GLY A 342 -18.18 17.05 -1.13
CA GLY A 342 -17.41 16.17 -0.26
C GLY A 342 -16.79 16.84 0.97
N TYR A 343 -16.23 15.99 1.84
CA TYR A 343 -15.37 16.34 2.97
C TYR A 343 -13.88 16.13 2.60
N HIS A 344 -13.01 16.06 3.61
CA HIS A 344 -11.58 15.79 3.49
C HIS A 344 -11.30 14.31 3.15
N GLU A 345 -11.73 13.86 1.97
CA GLU A 345 -11.81 12.43 1.59
C GLU A 345 -11.31 12.17 0.16
N TRP A 346 -10.93 10.91 -0.12
CA TRP A 346 -10.31 10.49 -1.39
C TRP A 346 -11.09 10.85 -2.65
N HIS A 347 -12.43 10.83 -2.61
CA HIS A 347 -13.23 11.15 -3.80
C HIS A 347 -13.09 12.64 -4.22
N VAL A 348 -12.80 13.54 -3.28
CA VAL A 348 -12.44 14.94 -3.57
C VAL A 348 -11.07 14.98 -4.25
N TRP A 349 -10.08 14.29 -3.69
CA TRP A 349 -8.70 14.31 -4.21
C TRP A 349 -8.56 13.64 -5.58
N ARG A 350 -9.38 12.62 -5.89
CA ARG A 350 -9.50 12.04 -7.24
C ARG A 350 -9.96 13.09 -8.26
N LYS A 351 -10.96 13.91 -7.90
CA LYS A 351 -11.46 15.01 -8.75
C LYS A 351 -10.42 16.13 -8.85
N SER A 352 -9.68 16.40 -7.78
CA SER A 352 -8.54 17.33 -7.79
C SER A 352 -7.46 16.92 -8.78
N LEU A 353 -7.01 15.67 -8.73
CA LEU A 353 -6.02 15.13 -9.67
C LEU A 353 -6.53 15.23 -11.12
N ARG A 354 -7.78 14.80 -11.36
CA ARG A 354 -8.43 14.84 -12.69
C ARG A 354 -8.41 16.23 -13.32
N ASP A 355 -8.68 17.28 -12.54
CA ASP A 355 -8.73 18.66 -13.05
C ASP A 355 -7.36 19.36 -13.02
N PHE A 356 -6.38 18.83 -12.26
CA PHE A 356 -5.04 19.40 -12.18
C PHE A 356 -4.14 18.95 -13.33
N VAL A 357 -4.07 17.64 -13.63
CA VAL A 357 -3.15 17.11 -14.65
C VAL A 357 -3.35 17.69 -16.06
N PRO A 358 -4.55 18.12 -16.51
CA PRO A 358 -4.73 18.81 -17.78
C PRO A 358 -4.04 20.18 -17.86
N LEU A 359 -3.75 20.82 -16.72
CA LEU A 359 -3.09 22.13 -16.65
C LEU A 359 -1.57 22.02 -16.77
N LEU A 360 -1.02 20.81 -16.65
CA LEU A 360 0.41 20.60 -16.54
C LEU A 360 1.11 20.61 -17.90
N PHE A 361 2.26 21.27 -17.94
CA PHE A 361 3.21 21.26 -19.05
C PHE A 361 2.64 21.80 -20.37
N CYS A 362 1.54 22.56 -20.34
CA CYS A 362 0.98 23.25 -21.50
C CYS A 362 1.94 24.35 -21.97
N GLY A 363 2.64 24.14 -23.09
CA GLY A 363 3.53 25.15 -23.68
C GLY A 363 5.03 24.98 -23.38
N ALA A 364 5.45 23.89 -22.74
CA ALA A 364 6.88 23.63 -22.55
C ALA A 364 7.61 23.45 -23.90
N GLU A 365 8.45 24.44 -24.26
CA GLU A 365 9.40 24.37 -25.39
C GLU A 365 10.59 23.47 -25.03
N THR A 366 11.25 22.88 -26.04
CA THR A 366 12.49 22.11 -25.88
C THR A 366 13.61 23.03 -25.35
N VAL A 367 13.84 22.99 -24.04
CA VAL A 367 15.01 23.61 -23.40
C VAL A 367 16.15 22.59 -23.36
N GLU A 368 17.39 23.06 -23.48
CA GLU A 368 18.59 22.22 -23.32
C GLU A 368 18.56 21.45 -22.00
N GLU A 369 18.77 20.13 -22.09
CA GLU A 369 18.86 19.25 -20.92
C GLU A 369 20.07 19.64 -20.07
N THR A 370 19.83 19.97 -18.80
CA THR A 370 20.91 20.18 -17.84
C THR A 370 21.57 18.86 -17.46
N ALA A 371 22.87 18.92 -17.14
CA ALA A 371 23.68 17.76 -16.77
C ALA A 371 23.07 16.95 -15.60
N SER A 372 23.27 15.63 -15.65
CA SER A 372 22.75 14.68 -14.66
C SER A 372 23.34 14.93 -13.29
N ALA A 373 22.50 15.05 -12.26
CA ALA A 373 22.92 14.58 -10.95
C ALA A 373 23.06 13.05 -11.04
N CYS A 374 24.16 12.51 -10.55
CA CYS A 374 24.30 11.06 -10.42
C CYS A 374 23.62 10.67 -9.11
N CYS A 375 22.67 9.72 -9.16
CA CYS A 375 22.23 9.04 -7.95
C CYS A 375 23.46 8.36 -7.32
N MET A 376 23.91 8.86 -6.17
CA MET A 376 24.99 8.18 -5.45
C MET A 376 24.42 6.90 -4.86
N GLU A 377 25.00 5.75 -5.22
CA GLU A 377 24.72 4.51 -4.50
C GLU A 377 25.16 4.70 -3.03
N ARG A 378 24.21 4.51 -2.12
CA ARG A 378 24.43 4.67 -0.68
C ARG A 378 24.35 3.31 -0.03
N ARG A 379 25.38 2.99 0.77
CA ARG A 379 25.37 1.81 1.62
C ARG A 379 24.59 2.15 2.89
N LEU A 380 23.58 1.35 3.18
CA LEU A 380 22.72 1.44 4.36
C LEU A 380 23.25 0.55 5.49
N ASP A 381 22.85 0.86 6.73
CA ASP A 381 23.19 0.06 7.89
C ASP A 381 22.52 -1.32 7.84
N GLU A 382 23.29 -2.38 8.08
CA GLU A 382 22.81 -3.77 7.93
C GLU A 382 21.79 -4.15 9.01
N LYS A 383 21.88 -3.56 10.20
CA LYS A 383 20.88 -3.77 11.25
C LYS A 383 19.57 -3.07 10.88
N GLN A 384 19.64 -1.86 10.32
CA GLN A 384 18.46 -1.17 9.81
C GLN A 384 17.77 -1.96 8.69
N LEU A 385 18.54 -2.45 7.70
CA LEU A 385 18.00 -3.31 6.63
C LEU A 385 17.35 -4.58 7.19
N SER A 386 17.93 -5.18 8.23
CA SER A 386 17.36 -6.35 8.90
C SER A 386 16.02 -6.02 9.57
N VAL A 387 15.92 -4.88 10.28
CA VAL A 387 14.65 -4.41 10.86
C VAL A 387 13.61 -4.17 9.77
N GLN A 388 13.95 -3.39 8.74
CA GLN A 388 13.04 -3.13 7.61
C GLN A 388 12.60 -4.42 6.93
N SER A 389 13.49 -5.41 6.79
CA SER A 389 13.12 -6.72 6.23
C SER A 389 12.04 -7.42 7.03
N MET A 390 12.03 -7.28 8.36
CA MET A 390 11.03 -7.95 9.21
C MET A 390 9.69 -7.21 9.22
N GLU A 391 9.69 -5.93 8.86
CA GLU A 391 8.50 -5.08 8.92
C GLU A 391 7.91 -4.74 7.53
N GLU A 392 8.65 -4.98 6.43
CA GLU A 392 8.18 -4.76 5.06
C GLU A 392 6.91 -5.58 4.79
N GLN A 393 5.88 -4.91 4.30
CA GLN A 393 4.57 -5.51 4.05
C GLN A 393 3.87 -4.86 2.86
N MET A 394 2.77 -5.47 2.43
CA MET A 394 2.01 -5.03 1.26
C MET A 394 1.40 -3.64 1.38
N LEU A 395 1.00 -3.28 2.60
CA LEU A 395 0.34 -2.02 2.86
C LEU A 395 1.31 -0.89 3.13
N PHE A 396 2.56 -1.19 3.49
CA PHE A 396 3.56 -0.20 3.87
C PHE A 396 4.97 -0.80 3.81
N PHE A 397 5.81 -0.30 2.91
CA PHE A 397 7.16 -0.86 2.73
C PHE A 397 8.12 -0.51 3.87
N ASP A 398 8.15 0.76 4.28
CA ASP A 398 9.07 1.29 5.28
C ASP A 398 8.28 1.86 6.48
N PRO A 399 7.93 1.02 7.47
CA PRO A 399 7.05 1.41 8.56
C PRO A 399 7.77 2.25 9.62
N VAL A 400 8.16 3.46 9.26
CA VAL A 400 8.65 4.47 10.20
C VAL A 400 7.48 5.08 10.97
N HIS A 401 7.66 5.31 12.28
CA HIS A 401 6.81 6.06 13.22
C HIS A 401 5.34 6.20 12.84
N ARG A 402 4.50 5.38 13.46
CA ARG A 402 3.04 5.37 13.24
C ARG A 402 2.35 6.26 14.28
N GLN A 403 1.34 7.00 13.83
CA GLN A 403 0.44 7.88 14.60
C GLN A 403 1.06 9.22 15.06
N ILE A 404 0.52 10.35 14.59
CA ILE A 404 0.86 11.65 15.17
C ILE A 404 -0.10 11.98 16.32
N ARG A 405 0.42 12.37 17.47
CA ARG A 405 -0.36 13.06 18.50
C ARG A 405 -0.27 14.55 18.25
N PHE A 406 -1.34 15.14 17.75
CA PHE A 406 -1.38 16.59 17.55
C PHE A 406 -1.35 17.30 18.91
N GLU A 407 -0.28 18.05 19.13
CA GLU A 407 -0.06 18.88 20.32
C GLU A 407 0.36 20.27 19.87
N THR A 408 0.20 21.27 20.74
CA THR A 408 0.74 22.62 20.55
C THR A 408 1.65 22.99 21.69
N ASP A 409 2.75 23.69 21.40
CA ASP A 409 3.61 24.22 22.44
C ASP A 409 2.92 25.36 23.23
N ALA A 410 3.63 25.90 24.23
CA ALA A 410 3.12 27.00 25.07
C ALA A 410 2.81 28.29 24.29
N GLN A 411 3.22 28.41 23.03
CA GLN A 411 2.94 29.54 22.14
C GLN A 411 1.81 29.21 21.14
N GLY A 412 1.17 28.04 21.26
CA GLY A 412 0.11 27.59 20.35
C GLY A 412 0.64 27.11 19.01
N ARG A 413 1.96 26.92 18.85
CA ARG A 413 2.55 26.41 17.60
C ARG A 413 2.42 24.89 17.56
N PRO A 414 2.19 24.28 16.39
CA PRO A 414 2.16 22.82 16.26
C PRO A 414 3.45 22.17 16.77
N ALA A 415 3.32 21.27 17.74
CA ALA A 415 4.40 20.54 18.39
C ALA A 415 4.02 19.06 18.60
N GLY A 416 3.23 18.51 17.68
CA GLY A 416 2.71 17.16 17.80
C GLY A 416 3.80 16.09 17.76
N LYS A 417 3.67 15.04 18.56
CA LYS A 417 4.68 13.98 18.76
C LYS A 417 4.28 12.67 18.08
N TYR A 418 5.21 11.95 17.47
CA TYR A 418 5.00 10.54 17.13
C TYR A 418 5.30 9.70 18.38
N PRO A 419 4.28 9.09 19.04
CA PRO A 419 4.53 8.25 20.18
C PRO A 419 5.24 6.97 19.71
N LYS A 420 6.10 6.44 20.56
CA LYS A 420 6.59 5.07 20.36
C LYS A 420 5.40 4.12 20.52
N THR A 421 4.98 3.46 19.44
CA THR A 421 3.90 2.46 19.51
C THR A 421 4.40 1.19 20.19
N ILE A 422 3.49 0.48 20.86
CA ILE A 422 3.77 -0.86 21.38
C ILE A 422 3.80 -1.80 20.17
N PRO A 423 4.88 -2.55 19.93
CA PRO A 423 4.96 -3.43 18.76
C PRO A 423 3.92 -4.54 18.88
N GLY A 424 3.14 -4.82 17.83
CA GLY A 424 2.14 -5.89 17.88
C GLY A 424 2.75 -7.27 18.06
N VAL A 425 3.92 -7.52 17.45
CA VAL A 425 4.75 -8.71 17.68
C VAL A 425 6.20 -8.29 17.89
N LYS A 426 6.85 -8.89 18.89
CA LYS A 426 8.28 -8.74 19.15
C LYS A 426 8.95 -10.11 19.18
N VAL A 427 9.86 -10.34 18.25
CA VAL A 427 10.71 -11.54 18.24
C VAL A 427 11.88 -11.33 19.21
N CYS A 428 12.05 -12.27 20.13
CA CYS A 428 13.08 -12.25 21.16
C CYS A 428 14.33 -13.02 20.70
N SER A 429 15.49 -12.67 21.26
CA SER A 429 16.77 -13.32 20.95
C SER A 429 16.83 -14.80 21.35
N ASP A 430 15.94 -15.26 22.23
CA ASP A 430 15.79 -16.66 22.64
C ASP A 430 14.90 -17.48 21.67
N GLY A 431 14.47 -16.90 20.53
CA GLY A 431 13.60 -17.55 19.55
C GLY A 431 12.12 -17.58 19.92
N THR A 432 11.73 -16.89 21.00
CA THR A 432 10.32 -16.72 21.38
C THR A 432 9.71 -15.48 20.72
N ALA A 433 8.38 -15.42 20.67
CA ALA A 433 7.66 -14.21 20.23
C ALA A 433 6.75 -13.71 21.36
N GLU A 434 6.81 -12.41 21.61
CA GLU A 434 5.87 -11.69 22.48
C GLU A 434 4.83 -10.97 21.64
N PHE A 435 3.57 -11.10 22.05
CA PHE A 435 2.42 -10.52 21.37
C PHE A 435 1.81 -9.45 22.26
N TYR A 436 1.46 -8.32 21.65
CA TYR A 436 0.82 -7.20 22.32
C TYR A 436 -0.41 -6.81 21.51
N LEU A 437 -1.51 -6.48 22.18
CA LEU A 437 -2.69 -5.91 21.54
C LEU A 437 -3.35 -4.90 22.48
N GLU A 438 -3.66 -3.71 21.95
CA GLU A 438 -4.50 -2.74 22.62
C GLU A 438 -5.98 -3.03 22.29
N ALA A 439 -6.71 -3.53 23.28
CA ALA A 439 -8.11 -3.93 23.19
C ALA A 439 -8.84 -3.56 24.50
N PRO A 440 -9.07 -2.25 24.75
CA PRO A 440 -9.75 -1.78 25.96
C PRO A 440 -11.17 -2.33 26.03
N GLY A 441 -11.54 -2.89 27.18
CA GLY A 441 -12.86 -3.47 27.42
C GLY A 441 -13.05 -4.89 26.87
N ALA A 442 -12.04 -5.49 26.21
CA ALA A 442 -12.12 -6.88 25.80
C ALA A 442 -12.29 -7.81 26.99
N ALA A 443 -13.16 -8.82 26.87
CA ALA A 443 -13.29 -9.88 27.87
C ALA A 443 -12.20 -10.94 27.68
N ARG A 444 -11.76 -11.14 26.43
CA ARG A 444 -10.75 -12.13 26.07
C ARG A 444 -10.01 -11.73 24.80
N VAL A 445 -8.69 -11.92 24.83
CA VAL A 445 -7.82 -11.81 23.65
C VAL A 445 -7.01 -13.10 23.52
N ASP A 446 -7.05 -13.70 22.33
CA ASP A 446 -6.29 -14.91 22.00
C ASP A 446 -5.41 -14.67 20.77
N VAL A 447 -4.32 -15.43 20.69
CA VAL A 447 -3.47 -15.52 19.51
C VAL A 447 -3.38 -16.97 19.03
N ARG A 448 -3.59 -17.17 17.73
CA ARG A 448 -3.49 -18.47 17.06
C ARG A 448 -2.44 -18.42 15.95
N LEU A 449 -1.53 -19.39 15.94
CA LEU A 449 -0.63 -19.63 14.82
C LEU A 449 -1.20 -20.72 13.94
N LYS A 450 -1.19 -20.51 12.61
CA LYS A 450 -1.75 -21.47 11.65
C LYS A 450 -1.15 -22.87 11.76
N GLU A 451 0.17 -22.95 11.94
CA GLU A 451 0.91 -24.22 11.91
C GLU A 451 0.56 -25.16 13.08
N LYS A 452 0.21 -24.60 14.25
CA LYS A 452 -0.03 -25.42 15.45
C LYS A 452 -1.47 -25.89 15.60
N HIS A 453 -2.40 -25.51 14.70
CA HIS A 453 -3.80 -25.95 14.65
C HIS A 453 -4.62 -25.80 15.96
N GLU A 454 -4.08 -25.10 16.98
CA GLU A 454 -4.68 -24.87 18.30
C GLU A 454 -4.49 -23.40 18.72
N ILE A 455 -5.38 -22.89 19.58
CA ILE A 455 -5.22 -21.57 20.21
C ILE A 455 -4.13 -21.71 21.28
N LEU A 456 -2.96 -21.14 21.01
CA LEU A 456 -1.75 -21.43 21.78
C LEU A 456 -1.64 -20.65 23.10
N ALA A 457 -2.32 -19.50 23.21
CA ALA A 457 -2.31 -18.69 24.42
C ALA A 457 -3.46 -17.68 24.43
N ALA A 458 -4.16 -17.59 25.56
CA ALA A 458 -4.86 -16.37 25.93
C ALA A 458 -3.81 -15.33 26.38
N LEU A 459 -3.94 -14.10 25.90
CA LEU A 459 -3.12 -13.01 26.41
C LEU A 459 -3.62 -12.64 27.82
N THR A 460 -2.73 -12.15 28.66
CA THR A 460 -3.08 -11.63 29.98
C THR A 460 -3.10 -10.11 29.92
N GLU A 461 -4.19 -9.49 30.37
CA GLU A 461 -4.29 -8.05 30.54
C GLU A 461 -3.26 -7.58 31.59
N GLN A 462 -2.26 -6.80 31.16
CA GLN A 462 -1.19 -6.31 32.04
C GLN A 462 -1.57 -4.98 32.70
N GLN A 463 -2.30 -4.16 31.94
CA GLN A 463 -2.84 -2.86 32.30
C GLN A 463 -4.18 -2.71 31.57
N PRO A 464 -5.10 -1.86 32.05
CA PRO A 464 -6.42 -1.69 31.41
C PRO A 464 -6.30 -1.52 29.89
N GLY A 465 -6.82 -2.52 29.15
CA GLY A 465 -6.82 -2.57 27.69
C GLY A 465 -5.54 -3.01 26.99
N ILE A 466 -4.44 -3.29 27.70
CA ILE A 466 -3.19 -3.77 27.09
C ILE A 466 -2.99 -5.25 27.41
N TRP A 467 -3.11 -6.07 26.38
CA TRP A 467 -3.01 -7.52 26.43
C TRP A 467 -1.61 -7.97 26.03
N ARG A 468 -1.01 -8.91 26.76
CA ARG A 468 0.31 -9.47 26.45
C ARG A 468 0.36 -10.98 26.58
N GLY A 469 1.08 -11.63 25.67
CA GLY A 469 1.35 -13.07 25.71
C GLY A 469 2.74 -13.40 25.17
N LYS A 470 3.26 -14.59 25.51
CA LYS A 470 4.56 -15.08 25.02
C LYS A 470 4.41 -16.51 24.52
N ILE A 471 4.89 -16.79 23.31
CA ILE A 471 4.90 -18.13 22.72
C ILE A 471 6.35 -18.55 22.45
N GLY A 472 6.70 -19.77 22.88
CA GLY A 472 7.99 -20.40 22.61
C GLY A 472 7.89 -21.63 21.70
N GLY A 473 9.03 -22.28 21.44
CA GLY A 473 9.09 -23.46 20.59
C GLY A 473 8.61 -23.16 19.17
N LEU A 474 9.11 -22.06 18.60
CA LEU A 474 8.81 -21.61 17.24
C LEU A 474 9.99 -21.99 16.34
N SER A 475 9.68 -22.48 15.14
CA SER A 475 10.67 -22.70 14.07
C SER A 475 11.17 -21.35 13.54
N ALA A 476 12.38 -21.34 12.95
CA ALA A 476 12.81 -20.20 12.15
C ALA A 476 11.95 -20.11 10.87
N GLY A 477 11.78 -18.90 10.34
CA GLY A 477 11.02 -18.62 9.12
C GLY A 477 9.72 -17.86 9.36
N TYR A 478 8.80 -17.99 8.41
CA TYR A 478 7.53 -17.28 8.35
C TYR A 478 6.47 -17.93 9.24
N HIS A 479 5.73 -17.12 9.99
CA HIS A 479 4.61 -17.55 10.85
C HIS A 479 3.34 -16.73 10.55
N GLU A 480 2.30 -17.37 10.05
CA GLU A 480 0.95 -16.76 9.94
C GLU A 480 0.29 -16.73 11.33
N VAL A 481 -0.19 -15.54 11.72
CA VAL A 481 -0.76 -15.28 13.04
C VAL A 481 -2.14 -14.64 12.93
N HIS A 482 -3.07 -15.12 13.75
CA HIS A 482 -4.43 -14.61 13.85
C HIS A 482 -4.67 -14.09 15.27
N PHE A 483 -5.10 -12.84 15.36
CA PHE A 483 -5.53 -12.22 16.61
C PHE A 483 -7.04 -12.37 16.73
N ILE A 484 -7.52 -12.76 17.91
CA ILE A 484 -8.93 -13.02 18.17
C ILE A 484 -9.33 -12.22 19.40
N VAL A 485 -10.37 -11.40 19.28
CA VAL A 485 -10.89 -10.56 20.36
C VAL A 485 -12.36 -10.91 20.55
N ASN A 486 -12.75 -11.26 21.78
CA ASN A 486 -14.11 -11.67 22.12
C ASN A 486 -14.67 -12.77 21.18
N GLY A 487 -13.80 -13.67 20.71
CA GLY A 487 -14.15 -14.77 19.79
C GLY A 487 -14.19 -14.41 18.30
N VAL A 488 -13.90 -13.16 17.93
CA VAL A 488 -13.88 -12.68 16.55
C VAL A 488 -12.46 -12.40 16.08
N GLU A 489 -12.12 -12.87 14.88
CA GLU A 489 -10.80 -12.66 14.29
C GLU A 489 -10.62 -11.21 13.78
N THR A 490 -9.45 -10.62 14.04
CA THR A 490 -9.11 -9.26 13.64
C THR A 490 -7.70 -9.17 13.07
N ILE A 491 -7.50 -8.26 12.13
CA ILE A 491 -6.16 -7.82 11.73
C ILE A 491 -5.60 -6.89 12.79
N HIS A 492 -4.35 -7.14 13.18
CA HIS A 492 -3.59 -6.27 14.04
C HIS A 492 -2.90 -5.17 13.20
N PRO A 493 -3.14 -3.87 13.47
CA PRO A 493 -2.61 -2.78 12.65
C PRO A 493 -1.08 -2.65 12.74
N GLU A 494 -0.49 -2.92 13.91
CA GLU A 494 0.96 -2.86 14.15
C GLU A 494 1.75 -4.14 13.78
N VAL A 495 1.15 -5.09 13.05
CA VAL A 495 1.81 -6.33 12.63
C VAL A 495 1.79 -6.40 11.10
N PRO A 496 2.86 -6.85 10.43
CA PRO A 496 2.86 -7.06 8.98
C PRO A 496 1.60 -7.80 8.51
N ALA A 497 0.98 -7.26 7.47
CA ALA A 497 -0.25 -7.75 6.87
C ALA A 497 0.03 -8.26 5.46
N GLY A 498 -0.58 -9.39 5.13
CA GLY A 498 -0.52 -10.01 3.81
C GLY A 498 -1.86 -10.64 3.45
N TYR A 499 -1.81 -11.62 2.55
CA TYR A 499 -2.96 -12.42 2.15
C TYR A 499 -2.73 -13.89 2.46
N ALA A 500 -3.75 -14.54 3.00
CA ALA A 500 -3.82 -15.99 3.11
C ALA A 500 -5.00 -16.50 2.29
N GLY A 501 -4.92 -17.76 1.88
CA GLY A 501 -6.01 -18.48 1.25
C GLY A 501 -6.22 -19.82 1.92
N TYR A 502 -7.48 -20.24 2.02
CA TYR A 502 -7.84 -21.59 2.44
C TYR A 502 -8.94 -22.15 1.54
N ASN A 503 -9.00 -23.48 1.46
CA ASN A 503 -9.93 -24.24 0.60
C ASN A 503 -11.35 -23.65 0.61
N GLY A 504 -11.74 -23.02 -0.49
CA GLY A 504 -13.09 -22.48 -0.69
C GLY A 504 -13.40 -21.12 -0.07
N GLN A 505 -12.50 -20.53 0.73
CA GLN A 505 -12.74 -19.23 1.41
C GLN A 505 -12.14 -18.01 0.69
N GLY A 506 -11.46 -18.23 -0.44
CA GLY A 506 -10.80 -17.16 -1.19
C GLY A 506 -9.60 -16.55 -0.45
N SER A 507 -9.12 -15.41 -0.95
CA SER A 507 -7.98 -14.68 -0.39
C SER A 507 -8.51 -13.67 0.64
N PHE A 508 -7.98 -13.70 1.86
CA PHE A 508 -8.35 -12.80 2.95
C PHE A 508 -7.09 -12.20 3.60
N ALA A 509 -7.23 -11.06 4.26
CA ALA A 509 -6.12 -10.44 4.96
C ALA A 509 -5.67 -11.35 6.11
N CYS A 510 -4.36 -11.43 6.35
CA CYS A 510 -3.81 -12.09 7.52
C CYS A 510 -2.64 -11.27 8.08
N ASN A 511 -2.28 -11.50 9.34
CA ASN A 511 -1.01 -11.03 9.87
C ASN A 511 0.04 -12.13 9.81
N TYR A 512 1.30 -11.72 9.75
CA TYR A 512 2.44 -12.62 9.86
C TYR A 512 3.61 -11.96 10.57
N PHE A 513 4.53 -12.78 11.06
CA PHE A 513 5.83 -12.35 11.54
C PHE A 513 6.88 -13.38 11.15
N GLU A 514 8.15 -13.01 11.25
CA GLU A 514 9.26 -13.85 10.84
C GLU A 514 10.26 -14.03 11.99
N ILE A 515 10.66 -15.27 12.25
CA ILE A 515 11.83 -15.56 13.08
C ILE A 515 13.03 -15.67 12.14
N PRO A 516 14.12 -14.91 12.36
CA PRO A 516 15.28 -14.92 11.48
C PRO A 516 15.81 -16.34 11.19
N GLU A 517 16.13 -16.58 9.92
CA GLU A 517 16.80 -17.79 9.44
C GLU A 517 18.26 -17.46 9.10
N PRO A 518 19.24 -17.63 10.01
CA PRO A 518 20.63 -17.19 9.77
C PRO A 518 21.26 -17.82 8.52
N GLU A 519 20.93 -19.08 8.24
CA GLU A 519 21.45 -19.84 7.09
C GLU A 519 20.66 -19.58 5.79
N PHE A 520 19.54 -18.85 5.85
CA PHE A 520 18.67 -18.55 4.71
C PHE A 520 18.27 -17.07 4.72
N CYS A 521 19.23 -16.20 4.45
CA CYS A 521 19.03 -14.75 4.48
C CYS A 521 18.58 -14.15 3.13
N TYR A 522 18.35 -14.96 2.08
CA TYR A 522 17.96 -14.45 0.75
C TYR A 522 16.69 -13.57 0.75
N PRO A 523 15.66 -13.83 1.58
CA PRO A 523 14.48 -12.96 1.65
C PRO A 523 14.75 -11.57 2.25
N GLN A 524 15.85 -11.37 2.97
CA GLN A 524 16.14 -10.09 3.63
C GLN A 524 16.63 -9.03 2.64
N LEU A 525 16.39 -7.76 2.93
CA LEU A 525 17.01 -6.63 2.24
C LEU A 525 18.53 -6.65 2.44
N ALA A 526 19.30 -6.23 1.44
CA ALA A 526 20.76 -6.16 1.49
C ALA A 526 21.27 -4.96 0.70
N ASN A 527 22.51 -4.57 0.98
CA ASN A 527 23.27 -3.62 0.17
C ASN A 527 23.73 -4.26 -1.16
N VAL A 528 22.78 -4.53 -2.04
CA VAL A 528 22.98 -5.05 -3.40
C VAL A 528 22.22 -4.18 -4.40
N PRO A 529 22.59 -4.18 -5.69
CA PRO A 529 21.77 -3.55 -6.71
C PRO A 529 20.35 -4.14 -6.71
N HIS A 530 19.35 -3.27 -6.63
CA HIS A 530 17.94 -3.67 -6.58
C HIS A 530 17.30 -3.61 -7.97
N GLY A 531 16.61 -4.69 -8.34
CA GLY A 531 15.67 -4.71 -9.45
C GLY A 531 14.40 -3.92 -9.15
N MET A 532 13.46 -3.96 -10.09
CA MET A 532 12.16 -3.29 -9.96
C MET A 532 11.03 -4.30 -10.09
N LEU A 533 9.95 -4.07 -9.33
CA LEU A 533 8.68 -4.73 -9.53
C LEU A 533 7.75 -3.82 -10.35
N HIS A 534 6.89 -4.43 -11.16
CA HIS A 534 5.95 -3.74 -12.03
C HIS A 534 4.57 -4.35 -11.91
N MET A 535 3.57 -3.52 -11.68
CA MET A 535 2.16 -3.86 -11.82
C MET A 535 1.75 -3.67 -13.28
N GLU A 536 1.20 -4.72 -13.86
CA GLU A 536 0.84 -4.76 -15.27
C GLU A 536 -0.59 -5.25 -15.45
N TRP A 537 -1.41 -4.46 -16.15
CA TRP A 537 -2.76 -4.82 -16.53
C TRP A 537 -2.77 -5.36 -17.94
N TYR A 538 -3.20 -6.61 -18.10
CA TYR A 538 -3.31 -7.27 -19.40
C TYR A 538 -4.72 -7.78 -19.65
N ARG A 539 -5.10 -7.87 -20.92
CA ARG A 539 -6.40 -8.42 -21.31
C ARG A 539 -6.39 -9.95 -21.23
N GLU A 540 -7.34 -10.53 -20.51
CA GLU A 540 -7.55 -11.97 -20.47
C GLU A 540 -8.31 -12.45 -21.72
N GLU A 541 -7.75 -13.43 -22.43
CA GLU A 541 -8.35 -14.00 -23.65
C GLU A 541 -9.71 -14.68 -23.42
N GLU A 542 -9.93 -15.32 -22.26
CA GLU A 542 -11.11 -16.16 -22.02
C GLU A 542 -12.38 -15.36 -21.74
N ASN A 543 -12.28 -14.31 -20.92
CA ASN A 543 -13.44 -13.55 -20.45
C ASN A 543 -13.44 -12.09 -20.95
N GLY A 544 -12.39 -11.68 -21.66
CA GLY A 544 -12.23 -10.33 -22.21
C GLY A 544 -11.95 -9.22 -21.20
N GLY A 545 -11.98 -9.52 -19.89
CA GLY A 545 -11.66 -8.59 -18.81
C GLY A 545 -10.16 -8.38 -18.61
N TYR A 546 -9.79 -7.36 -17.84
CA TYR A 546 -8.39 -7.11 -17.48
C TYR A 546 -8.01 -7.87 -16.20
N ARG A 547 -6.76 -8.33 -16.16
CA ARG A 547 -6.14 -8.91 -14.98
C ARG A 547 -4.86 -8.17 -14.64
N LEU A 548 -4.53 -8.19 -13.35
CA LEU A 548 -3.24 -7.75 -12.85
C LEU A 548 -2.26 -8.94 -12.88
N CYS A 549 -1.04 -8.68 -13.29
CA CYS A 549 0.12 -9.50 -12.96
C CYS A 549 1.25 -8.61 -12.45
N TYR A 550 2.23 -9.23 -11.82
CA TYR A 550 3.45 -8.54 -11.41
C TYR A 550 4.63 -9.04 -12.22
N VAL A 551 5.55 -8.14 -12.56
CA VAL A 551 6.76 -8.46 -13.30
C VAL A 551 7.96 -7.93 -12.53
N TYR A 552 8.99 -8.74 -12.34
CA TYR A 552 10.29 -8.32 -11.83
C TYR A 552 11.27 -8.16 -12.99
N THR A 553 12.02 -7.05 -13.01
CA THR A 553 13.20 -6.87 -13.86
C THR A 553 14.46 -6.70 -13.02
N PRO A 554 15.59 -7.31 -13.42
CA PRO A 554 16.84 -7.22 -12.67
C PRO A 554 17.40 -5.80 -12.63
N ALA A 555 18.23 -5.52 -11.63
CA ALA A 555 18.92 -4.24 -11.50
C ALA A 555 19.64 -3.85 -12.80
N GLY A 556 19.54 -2.58 -13.20
CA GLY A 556 20.17 -2.08 -14.43
C GLY A 556 19.45 -2.44 -15.73
N TYR A 557 18.30 -3.15 -15.69
CA TYR A 557 17.47 -3.43 -16.87
C TYR A 557 17.33 -2.18 -17.76
N GLU A 558 17.02 -1.02 -17.21
CA GLU A 558 16.84 0.24 -17.96
C GLU A 558 18.08 0.71 -18.76
N LYS A 559 19.28 0.33 -18.31
CA LYS A 559 20.56 0.70 -18.95
C LYS A 559 20.93 -0.26 -20.08
N HIS A 560 20.42 -1.48 -20.06
CA HIS A 560 20.79 -2.55 -21.01
C HIS A 560 19.80 -2.67 -22.17
N ALA A 561 19.64 -1.58 -22.94
CA ALA A 561 18.68 -1.44 -24.05
C ALA A 561 18.57 -2.65 -25.01
N LYS A 562 19.69 -3.33 -25.26
CA LYS A 562 19.80 -4.43 -26.23
C LYS A 562 19.74 -5.83 -25.61
N GLN A 563 19.84 -5.94 -24.29
CA GLN A 563 19.86 -7.21 -23.60
C GLN A 563 18.45 -7.81 -23.58
N ARG A 564 18.37 -9.10 -23.90
CA ARG A 564 17.16 -9.90 -23.74
C ARG A 564 17.37 -10.89 -22.61
N TYR A 565 16.27 -11.25 -21.94
CA TYR A 565 16.29 -12.06 -20.73
C TYR A 565 15.44 -13.32 -20.91
N PRO A 566 15.88 -14.47 -20.36
CA PRO A 566 14.98 -15.60 -20.19
C PRO A 566 13.85 -15.22 -19.20
N VAL A 567 12.77 -15.99 -19.20
CA VAL A 567 11.58 -15.68 -18.41
C VAL A 567 11.12 -16.86 -17.57
N LEU A 568 10.83 -16.58 -16.31
CA LEU A 568 10.30 -17.55 -15.35
C LEU A 568 8.91 -17.10 -14.90
N ILE A 569 7.92 -17.95 -15.15
CA ILE A 569 6.54 -17.73 -14.70
C ILE A 569 6.39 -18.32 -13.31
N VAL A 570 5.88 -17.53 -12.37
CA VAL A 570 5.59 -17.95 -11.00
C VAL A 570 4.09 -17.81 -10.78
N GLU A 571 3.36 -18.92 -10.83
CA GLU A 571 1.93 -18.90 -10.56
C GLU A 571 1.67 -18.75 -9.05
N SER A 572 0.67 -17.96 -8.66
CA SER A 572 0.10 -17.98 -7.30
C SER A 572 -0.55 -19.33 -6.99
N PHE A 573 -0.99 -19.50 -5.74
CA PHE A 573 -1.79 -20.65 -5.31
C PHE A 573 -3.26 -20.47 -5.72
N ARG A 574 -4.03 -21.55 -5.75
CA ARG A 574 -5.44 -21.52 -6.21
C ARG A 574 -6.29 -20.46 -5.48
N TRP A 575 -6.04 -20.29 -4.18
CA TRP A 575 -6.86 -19.45 -3.30
C TRP A 575 -6.19 -18.12 -2.91
N GLU A 576 -4.93 -17.90 -3.28
CA GLU A 576 -4.15 -16.69 -2.93
C GLU A 576 -3.96 -15.81 -4.17
N SER A 577 -3.90 -14.49 -3.99
CA SER A 577 -3.55 -13.54 -5.07
C SER A 577 -2.08 -13.68 -5.50
N GLU A 578 -1.74 -13.17 -6.68
CA GLU A 578 -0.36 -13.17 -7.21
C GLU A 578 0.59 -12.22 -6.48
N CYS A 579 0.07 -11.22 -5.75
CA CYS A 579 0.89 -10.31 -4.95
C CYS A 579 1.57 -11.01 -3.75
N VAL A 580 1.15 -12.22 -3.37
CA VAL A 580 1.76 -12.96 -2.26
C VAL A 580 3.24 -13.26 -2.47
N TRP A 581 3.69 -13.35 -3.73
CA TRP A 581 5.11 -13.54 -4.04
C TRP A 581 5.97 -12.32 -3.73
N ILE A 582 5.37 -11.12 -3.67
CA ILE A 582 6.09 -9.88 -3.41
C ILE A 582 6.42 -9.78 -1.92
N HIS A 583 5.43 -9.90 -1.04
CA HIS A 583 5.62 -9.61 0.39
C HIS A 583 5.82 -10.87 1.24
N GLN A 584 4.95 -11.88 1.11
CA GLN A 584 5.18 -13.17 1.78
C GLN A 584 6.31 -13.95 1.11
N GLY A 585 6.42 -13.88 -0.22
CA GLY A 585 7.48 -14.54 -0.96
C GLY A 585 8.82 -13.81 -0.91
N LYS A 586 8.83 -12.47 -0.84
CA LYS A 586 10.04 -11.63 -0.93
C LYS A 586 10.91 -11.94 -2.16
N ILE A 587 10.23 -12.21 -3.29
CA ILE A 587 10.88 -12.69 -4.52
C ILE A 587 11.91 -11.72 -5.07
N ALA A 588 11.66 -10.41 -5.01
CA ALA A 588 12.59 -9.38 -5.45
C ALA A 588 13.88 -9.39 -4.61
N ASN A 589 13.76 -9.43 -3.28
CA ASN A 589 14.92 -9.47 -2.38
C ASN A 589 15.78 -10.71 -2.63
N MET A 590 15.14 -11.87 -2.84
CA MET A 590 15.84 -13.11 -3.18
C MET A 590 16.55 -13.02 -4.53
N ALA A 591 15.86 -12.52 -5.56
CA ALA A 591 16.43 -12.37 -6.90
C ALA A 591 17.64 -11.41 -6.89
N ASP A 592 17.51 -10.25 -6.24
CA ASP A 592 18.58 -9.25 -6.12
C ASP A 592 19.84 -9.87 -5.48
N ARG A 593 19.69 -10.54 -4.33
CA ARG A 593 20.82 -11.18 -3.63
C ARG A 593 21.43 -12.31 -4.45
N LEU A 594 20.61 -13.20 -5.02
CA LEU A 594 21.11 -14.34 -5.79
C LEU A 594 21.84 -13.89 -7.05
N ILE A 595 21.36 -12.85 -7.73
CA ILE A 595 22.05 -12.26 -8.90
C ILE A 595 23.37 -11.63 -8.46
N ALA A 596 23.38 -10.82 -7.40
CA ALA A 596 24.59 -10.18 -6.89
C ALA A 596 25.66 -11.19 -6.44
N GLU A 597 25.26 -12.36 -5.94
CA GLU A 597 26.15 -13.46 -5.57
C GLU A 597 26.58 -14.35 -6.75
N GLY A 598 26.13 -14.07 -7.98
CA GLY A 598 26.38 -14.93 -9.15
C GLY A 598 25.71 -16.30 -9.08
N LYS A 599 24.69 -16.44 -8.22
CA LYS A 599 23.95 -17.67 -7.98
C LYS A 599 22.65 -17.78 -8.80
N MET A 600 22.28 -16.76 -9.56
CA MET A 600 21.11 -16.77 -10.43
C MET A 600 21.44 -16.03 -11.73
N THR A 601 21.01 -16.58 -12.86
CA THR A 601 21.07 -15.89 -14.16
C THR A 601 20.07 -14.73 -14.15
N GLU A 602 20.46 -13.55 -14.64
CA GLU A 602 19.53 -12.43 -14.80
C GLU A 602 18.35 -12.85 -15.69
N MET A 603 17.13 -12.70 -15.18
CA MET A 603 15.92 -13.13 -15.87
C MET A 603 14.72 -12.27 -15.46
N ILE A 604 13.66 -12.34 -16.25
CA ILE A 604 12.38 -11.69 -15.95
C ILE A 604 11.51 -12.67 -15.20
N LEU A 605 10.92 -12.24 -14.08
CA LEU A 605 9.99 -13.07 -13.31
C LEU A 605 8.58 -12.53 -13.52
N VAL A 606 7.66 -13.37 -14.00
CA VAL A 606 6.25 -13.01 -14.21
C VAL A 606 5.40 -13.72 -13.18
N MET A 607 4.86 -12.98 -12.22
CA MET A 607 3.99 -13.47 -11.16
C MET A 607 2.53 -13.29 -11.58
N GLN A 608 1.79 -14.40 -11.70
CA GLN A 608 0.41 -14.36 -12.19
C GLN A 608 -0.53 -15.28 -11.42
N LYS A 609 -1.83 -15.00 -11.49
CA LYS A 609 -2.85 -15.83 -10.86
C LYS A 609 -2.78 -17.27 -11.38
N CYS A 610 -2.98 -18.26 -10.50
CA CYS A 610 -3.04 -19.67 -10.88
C CYS A 610 -4.06 -19.88 -12.00
N SER A 611 -3.62 -20.43 -13.13
CA SER A 611 -4.53 -20.74 -14.23
C SER A 611 -5.19 -22.12 -14.03
N LYS A 612 -6.46 -22.25 -14.43
CA LYS A 612 -7.11 -23.58 -14.55
C LYS A 612 -6.55 -24.40 -15.72
N ARG A 613 -5.70 -23.80 -16.56
CA ARG A 613 -5.10 -24.43 -17.73
C ARG A 613 -4.06 -25.46 -17.31
N LYS A 614 -3.89 -26.50 -18.13
CA LYS A 614 -2.79 -27.46 -17.96
C LYS A 614 -1.42 -26.75 -18.05
N GLU A 615 -1.32 -25.76 -18.93
CA GLU A 615 -0.14 -24.92 -19.14
C GLU A 615 -0.51 -23.44 -18.98
N ALA A 616 0.22 -22.73 -18.11
CA ALA A 616 0.09 -21.29 -17.97
C ALA A 616 0.82 -20.60 -19.12
N ARG A 617 0.23 -19.52 -19.66
CA ARG A 617 0.88 -18.71 -20.71
C ARG A 617 1.23 -17.35 -20.15
N ILE A 618 2.35 -16.80 -20.62
CA ILE A 618 2.67 -15.39 -20.42
C ILE A 618 1.72 -14.60 -21.33
N PRO A 619 1.05 -13.56 -20.83
CA PRO A 619 0.27 -12.69 -21.70
C PRO A 619 1.17 -12.10 -22.80
N GLU A 620 0.71 -12.13 -24.04
CA GLU A 620 1.49 -11.66 -25.21
C GLU A 620 1.91 -10.18 -25.05
N GLU A 621 1.05 -9.37 -24.43
CA GLU A 621 1.35 -7.98 -24.08
C GLU A 621 2.59 -7.85 -23.19
N ILE A 622 2.78 -8.78 -22.24
CA ILE A 622 3.97 -8.82 -21.37
C ILE A 622 5.20 -9.25 -22.16
N ILE A 623 5.08 -10.28 -23.02
CA ILE A 623 6.19 -10.71 -23.89
C ILE A 623 6.67 -9.57 -24.80
N GLN A 624 5.74 -8.77 -25.33
CA GLN A 624 6.07 -7.66 -26.23
C GLN A 624 6.62 -6.45 -25.49
N LYS A 625 6.15 -6.21 -24.26
CA LYS A 625 6.55 -5.06 -23.44
C LYS A 625 7.94 -5.24 -22.83
N TYR A 626 8.28 -6.46 -22.46
CA TYR A 626 9.54 -6.79 -21.82
C TYR A 626 10.50 -7.45 -22.82
N ARG A 627 11.80 -7.21 -22.68
CA ARG A 627 12.82 -7.75 -23.60
C ARG A 627 13.07 -9.24 -23.36
N VAL A 628 12.07 -10.07 -23.60
CA VAL A 628 12.14 -11.52 -23.41
C VAL A 628 12.88 -12.17 -24.59
N ILE A 629 13.68 -13.21 -24.31
CA ILE A 629 14.29 -14.06 -25.34
C ILE A 629 13.19 -14.92 -25.97
N PRO A 630 13.05 -14.94 -27.31
CA PRO A 630 12.09 -15.83 -27.98
C PRO A 630 12.54 -17.30 -27.88
N GLY A 631 11.59 -18.23 -27.86
CA GLY A 631 11.85 -19.68 -27.76
C GLY A 631 11.36 -20.28 -26.44
N GLU A 632 10.92 -21.55 -26.48
CA GLU A 632 10.42 -22.26 -25.30
C GLU A 632 11.56 -22.70 -24.36
N GLU A 633 12.76 -22.89 -24.88
CA GLU A 633 13.98 -23.21 -24.12
C GLU A 633 14.42 -22.10 -23.16
N HIS A 634 13.94 -20.87 -23.38
CA HIS A 634 14.18 -19.70 -22.54
C HIS A 634 12.97 -19.34 -21.66
N ARG A 635 12.03 -20.28 -21.53
CA ARG A 635 10.82 -20.18 -20.72
C ARG A 635 10.78 -21.32 -19.71
N ALA A 636 10.51 -20.98 -18.46
CA ALA A 636 10.30 -21.93 -17.39
C ALA A 636 9.08 -21.50 -16.57
N MET A 637 8.47 -22.47 -15.89
CA MET A 637 7.29 -22.22 -15.08
C MET A 637 7.40 -22.96 -13.75
N ILE A 638 7.06 -22.24 -12.70
CA ILE A 638 6.90 -22.76 -11.35
C ILE A 638 5.42 -22.69 -11.03
N LYS A 639 4.83 -23.86 -10.79
CA LYS A 639 3.51 -23.97 -10.17
C LYS A 639 3.70 -24.13 -8.68
N ALA A 640 3.13 -23.21 -7.93
CA ALA A 640 3.14 -23.29 -6.49
C ALA A 640 2.36 -24.54 -6.03
N GLN A 641 2.96 -25.35 -5.16
CA GLN A 641 2.31 -26.58 -4.64
C GLN A 641 1.45 -26.25 -3.42
N ASP A 642 0.18 -26.66 -3.44
CA ASP A 642 -0.73 -26.49 -2.31
C ASP A 642 -0.24 -27.29 -1.09
N GLY A 643 -0.32 -26.69 0.11
CA GLY A 643 -0.11 -27.38 1.40
C GLY A 643 1.24 -27.18 2.09
N SER A 644 2.22 -26.51 1.47
CA SER A 644 3.47 -26.08 2.14
C SER A 644 3.30 -24.74 2.87
N ASP A 645 4.02 -24.55 3.98
CA ASP A 645 4.16 -23.24 4.65
C ASP A 645 5.05 -22.27 3.85
N TRP A 646 4.98 -20.98 4.18
CA TRP A 646 5.74 -19.94 3.46
C TRP A 646 7.26 -20.05 3.66
N THR A 647 7.71 -20.60 4.78
CA THR A 647 9.14 -20.92 5.00
C THR A 647 9.62 -21.88 3.92
N SER A 648 8.98 -23.04 3.80
CA SER A 648 9.28 -24.07 2.81
C SER A 648 9.14 -23.54 1.37
N ARG A 649 8.12 -22.71 1.10
CA ARG A 649 7.91 -22.08 -0.22
C ARG A 649 9.09 -21.19 -0.62
N ARG A 650 9.62 -20.37 0.31
CA ARG A 650 10.77 -19.49 0.03
C ARG A 650 12.02 -20.30 -0.29
N HIS A 651 12.30 -21.36 0.47
CA HIS A 651 13.44 -22.26 0.20
C HIS A 651 13.33 -22.92 -1.19
N GLN A 652 12.16 -23.45 -1.53
CA GLN A 652 11.92 -24.05 -2.84
C GLN A 652 12.09 -23.04 -3.98
N LEU A 653 11.54 -21.83 -3.82
CA LEU A 653 11.68 -20.76 -4.79
C LEU A 653 13.17 -20.38 -4.98
N ALA A 654 13.93 -20.22 -3.90
CA ALA A 654 15.36 -19.91 -3.99
C ALA A 654 16.15 -20.98 -4.75
N GLU A 655 15.88 -22.27 -4.52
CA GLU A 655 16.51 -23.35 -5.29
C GLU A 655 16.10 -23.35 -6.77
N GLN A 656 14.83 -23.07 -7.06
CA GLN A 656 14.36 -22.97 -8.45
C GLN A 656 14.97 -21.77 -9.19
N LEU A 657 15.08 -20.62 -8.53
CA LEU A 657 15.75 -19.43 -9.07
C LEU A 657 17.23 -19.72 -9.38
N LYS A 658 17.92 -20.46 -8.50
CA LYS A 658 19.32 -20.85 -8.72
C LYS A 658 19.49 -21.79 -9.92
N ASN A 659 18.57 -22.73 -10.11
CA ASN A 659 18.74 -23.82 -11.08
C ASN A 659 18.12 -23.52 -12.47
N SER A 660 17.27 -22.50 -12.57
CA SER A 660 16.64 -22.12 -13.84
C SER A 660 17.67 -21.53 -14.81
N PHE A 661 17.69 -22.07 -16.04
CA PHE A 661 18.56 -21.60 -17.14
C PHE A 661 20.07 -21.62 -16.84
N ARG A 662 20.52 -22.56 -16.00
CA ARG A 662 21.94 -22.87 -15.75
C ARG A 662 22.51 -23.90 -16.71
#